data_AF-D8IW08-F1
#
_entry.id   AF-D8IW08-F1
#
_cell.length_a   1.000
_cell.length_b   1.000
_cell.length_c   1.000
_cell.angle_alpha   90.00
_cell.angle_beta   90.00
_cell.angle_gamma   90.00
#
_symmetry.space_group_name_H-M   'P 1'
#
loop_
_entity.id
_entity.type
_entity.pdbx_description
1 polymer ?
#
loop_
_entity_poly.entity_id
_entity_poly.type
_entity_poly.pdbx_seq_one_letter_code
_entity_poly.pdbx_strand_id
1 'polypeptide(L)'
;MSTTSAAEKSTRVVGGGKFTLLPDQSEAVFYKTLPLPGVIILVHGVNSDGEWYESTERGLCEGLNERLARRPEQMAYSGPTSGRLAPVQYTPELTADGYLAPQRSADNFIKAQPHYSPVIRFRWGYKASKKDVRQFGKNVWLNENDYWGGGPFANGCSTIADLWTEGLNDRLFLWLTAQHLNPVAGRDVYRCPHRAYYVHAALRLARLIKSIRDRQADCPITVMCHSQGNMVGIAAAFLADRLGIQADNYLLCNPPLSLVPDNLTENWSQRGSSDSQGSLGRQTYRARVETLKNFFILLRARAACAHADKRIDREMANSAPKVGPAFTAAGDRQRHGLNGSTFGRVTLYCNPHDQVISATTVQGIGWRGMNAEEIGVTNGKGVFTQRVFAHRYLVGQVPGKSYRYWDDRWNKEAGAGKDGFWHPPSPAVTHRLRQGLTSSETLVEKIATVFMASKVNHVALFKQHVNADVAKGWSIPVDAPELPRHFLPTAYRYGKLSPQFDEGIDAVGNAREARKSEDKKKAGDPYDEHVTLKSEDGSANDGPQGDQDSEARLRYEHRARLRMQARRGDRADVQGNVAGERPGGQSTEEYQSWRTEQIGAFLKEGVDQSATDHSTIVTNSEHARLAAAYDVAVGVCTLSEEAMRELRVEADWRYWDGLKENHPHRYLGEYFDQSTMLKKTLDGWLSNEEASRPRSILDERSWKKSIAEAR
;
A
#
# COMPACT_ATOMS: atom_id res chain seq x y z
N MET A 1 -80.65 -26.23 -6.31
CA MET A 1 -79.54 -25.82 -7.20
C MET A 1 -78.75 -24.75 -6.47
N SER A 2 -77.57 -25.09 -5.96
CA SER A 2 -76.56 -24.11 -5.56
C SER A 2 -75.25 -24.60 -6.15
N THR A 3 -74.79 -23.84 -7.13
CA THR A 3 -73.67 -24.14 -8.02
C THR A 3 -72.36 -24.07 -7.26
N THR A 4 -71.73 -25.22 -7.11
CA THR A 4 -70.33 -25.37 -6.68
C THR A 4 -69.45 -24.71 -7.74
N SER A 5 -68.81 -23.60 -7.38
CA SER A 5 -67.74 -22.98 -8.15
C SER A 5 -66.62 -24.01 -8.31
N ALA A 6 -66.38 -24.46 -9.54
CA ALA A 6 -65.26 -25.30 -9.89
C ALA A 6 -63.99 -24.48 -9.66
N ALA A 7 -63.21 -24.86 -8.64
CA ALA A 7 -61.88 -24.33 -8.41
C ALA A 7 -61.06 -24.48 -9.69
N GLU A 8 -60.56 -23.37 -10.22
CA GLU A 8 -59.58 -23.36 -11.31
C GLU A 8 -58.44 -24.31 -10.94
N LYS A 9 -58.27 -25.37 -11.73
CA LYS A 9 -57.09 -26.22 -11.64
C LYS A 9 -55.88 -25.35 -11.95
N SER A 10 -55.14 -25.01 -10.90
CA SER A 10 -53.79 -24.47 -10.96
C SER A 10 -52.99 -25.18 -12.05
N THR A 11 -52.64 -24.45 -13.11
CA THR A 11 -51.75 -24.89 -14.18
C THR A 11 -50.29 -24.97 -13.75
N ARG A 12 -50.00 -24.93 -12.44
CA ARG A 12 -48.64 -25.07 -11.92
C ARG A 12 -48.18 -26.50 -12.11
N VAL A 13 -47.23 -26.68 -13.03
CA VAL A 13 -46.48 -27.92 -13.20
C VAL A 13 -45.64 -28.16 -11.94
N VAL A 14 -46.08 -29.10 -11.10
CA VAL A 14 -45.47 -29.45 -9.79
C VAL A 14 -44.23 -30.36 -9.93
N GLY A 15 -43.94 -30.89 -11.11
CA GLY A 15 -42.96 -31.99 -11.28
C GLY A 15 -41.80 -31.72 -12.26
N GLY A 16 -41.17 -30.54 -12.21
CA GLY A 16 -40.05 -30.18 -13.10
C GLY A 16 -38.68 -30.03 -12.45
N GLY A 17 -38.54 -30.31 -11.14
CA GLY A 17 -37.26 -30.17 -10.42
C GLY A 17 -36.78 -28.72 -10.22
N LYS A 18 -37.67 -27.72 -10.39
CA LYS A 18 -37.32 -26.29 -10.27
C LYS A 18 -37.72 -25.63 -8.94
N PHE A 19 -38.47 -26.31 -8.08
CA PHE A 19 -38.94 -25.77 -6.80
C PHE A 19 -39.00 -26.87 -5.73
N THR A 20 -38.60 -26.53 -4.50
CA THR A 20 -38.78 -27.38 -3.33
C THR A 20 -40.14 -27.06 -2.71
N LEU A 21 -40.97 -28.08 -2.48
CA LEU A 21 -42.28 -27.93 -1.86
C LEU A 21 -42.27 -28.52 -0.44
N LEU A 22 -43.11 -27.96 0.43
CA LEU A 22 -43.45 -28.57 1.72
C LEU A 22 -44.32 -29.84 1.50
N PRO A 23 -44.50 -30.71 2.52
CA PRO A 23 -45.33 -31.91 2.38
C PRO A 23 -46.78 -31.65 1.93
N ASP A 24 -47.29 -30.45 2.19
CA ASP A 24 -48.63 -29.97 1.76
C ASP A 24 -48.64 -29.40 0.32
N GLN A 25 -47.54 -29.53 -0.41
CA GLN A 25 -47.32 -29.04 -1.78
C GLN A 25 -47.26 -27.50 -1.90
N SER A 26 -47.19 -26.77 -0.78
CA SER A 26 -46.92 -25.33 -0.80
C SER A 26 -45.44 -25.04 -1.06
N GLU A 27 -45.13 -23.84 -1.53
CA GLU A 27 -43.75 -23.43 -1.82
C GLU A 27 -42.92 -23.34 -0.53
N ALA A 28 -41.79 -24.06 -0.47
CA ALA A 28 -40.84 -23.89 0.63
C ALA A 28 -40.05 -22.59 0.44
N VAL A 29 -40.24 -21.63 1.33
CA VAL A 29 -39.55 -20.34 1.32
C VAL A 29 -38.26 -20.44 2.15
N PHE A 30 -37.12 -20.14 1.55
CA PHE A 30 -35.82 -20.11 2.22
C PHE A 30 -35.25 -18.69 2.23
N TYR A 31 -34.65 -18.31 3.35
CA TYR A 31 -33.86 -17.08 3.42
C TYR A 31 -32.54 -17.29 2.67
N LYS A 32 -32.23 -16.38 1.75
CA LYS A 32 -30.96 -16.33 1.04
C LYS A 32 -30.04 -15.31 1.70
N THR A 33 -28.79 -15.68 1.94
CA THR A 33 -27.75 -14.73 2.35
C THR A 33 -27.58 -13.63 1.30
N LEU A 34 -27.62 -12.36 1.73
CA LEU A 34 -27.37 -11.26 0.80
C LEU A 34 -25.95 -11.35 0.22
N PRO A 35 -25.76 -11.21 -1.10
CA PRO A 35 -24.43 -11.37 -1.71
C PRO A 35 -23.46 -10.26 -1.28
N LEU A 36 -22.17 -10.51 -1.48
CA LEU A 36 -21.14 -9.47 -1.34
C LEU A 36 -21.37 -8.38 -2.40
N PRO A 37 -21.04 -7.10 -2.10
CA PRO A 37 -21.19 -6.01 -3.08
C PRO A 37 -20.14 -6.01 -4.20
N GLY A 38 -19.15 -6.91 -4.10
CA GLY A 38 -17.97 -6.95 -4.96
C GLY A 38 -16.78 -7.56 -4.20
N VAL A 39 -15.63 -7.56 -4.83
CA VAL A 39 -14.33 -7.89 -4.24
C VAL A 39 -13.47 -6.63 -4.17
N ILE A 40 -12.82 -6.41 -3.03
CA ILE A 40 -11.91 -5.29 -2.79
C ILE A 40 -10.53 -5.87 -2.50
N ILE A 41 -9.56 -5.59 -3.36
CA ILE A 41 -8.17 -6.04 -3.19
C ILE A 41 -7.37 -4.89 -2.59
N LEU A 42 -6.79 -5.12 -1.41
CA LEU A 42 -5.87 -4.17 -0.77
C LEU A 42 -4.43 -4.50 -1.18
N VAL A 43 -3.67 -3.47 -1.60
CA VAL A 43 -2.28 -3.60 -2.06
C VAL A 43 -1.38 -2.63 -1.29
N HIS A 44 -0.46 -3.18 -0.49
CA HIS A 44 0.44 -2.43 0.39
C HIS A 44 1.66 -1.86 -0.36
N GLY A 45 2.35 -0.93 0.30
CA GLY A 45 3.55 -0.27 -0.21
C GLY A 45 4.85 -1.08 -0.04
N VAL A 46 5.97 -0.41 -0.28
CA VAL A 46 7.32 -0.89 0.07
C VAL A 46 7.52 -0.91 1.57
N ASN A 47 8.47 -1.72 2.04
CA ASN A 47 8.87 -1.77 3.45
C ASN A 47 7.67 -1.95 4.40
N SER A 48 6.74 -2.80 3.99
CA SER A 48 5.46 -3.01 4.63
C SER A 48 4.99 -4.43 4.37
N ASP A 49 4.51 -5.09 5.41
CA ASP A 49 3.71 -6.30 5.37
C ASP A 49 2.24 -5.93 5.62
N GLY A 50 1.77 -4.84 5.01
CA GLY A 50 0.37 -4.33 5.00
C GLY A 50 -0.27 -4.18 6.38
N GLU A 51 0.42 -3.49 7.27
CA GLU A 51 0.04 -3.22 8.66
C GLU A 51 -1.31 -2.51 8.79
N TRP A 52 -1.74 -1.79 7.73
CA TRP A 52 -2.98 -1.03 7.66
C TRP A 52 -4.21 -1.84 7.21
N TYR A 53 -4.01 -3.07 6.70
CA TYR A 53 -5.11 -3.85 6.10
C TYR A 53 -6.26 -4.12 7.06
N GLU A 54 -5.98 -4.36 8.33
CA GLU A 54 -7.02 -4.63 9.33
C GLU A 54 -7.92 -3.42 9.57
N SER A 55 -7.34 -2.24 9.80
CA SER A 55 -8.10 -1.00 9.97
C SER A 55 -8.97 -0.70 8.75
N THR A 56 -8.41 -0.81 7.55
CA THR A 56 -9.16 -0.55 6.31
C THR A 56 -10.25 -1.58 6.07
N GLU A 57 -9.99 -2.87 6.30
CA GLU A 57 -11.01 -3.92 6.14
C GLU A 57 -12.19 -3.73 7.10
N ARG A 58 -11.92 -3.38 8.36
CA ARG A 58 -12.94 -3.02 9.35
C ARG A 58 -13.78 -1.84 8.87
N GLY A 59 -13.13 -0.74 8.49
CA GLY A 59 -13.80 0.46 8.01
C GLY A 59 -14.63 0.21 6.75
N LEU A 60 -14.10 -0.53 5.77
CA LEU A 60 -14.83 -0.91 4.57
C LEU A 60 -16.09 -1.72 4.89
N CYS A 61 -16.00 -2.72 5.77
CA CYS A 61 -17.17 -3.51 6.17
C CYS A 61 -18.23 -2.65 6.85
N GLU A 62 -17.83 -1.78 7.78
CA GLU A 62 -18.73 -0.86 8.48
C GLU A 62 -19.39 0.13 7.52
N GLY A 63 -18.61 0.77 6.65
CA GLY A 63 -19.09 1.80 5.73
C GLY A 63 -19.98 1.21 4.63
N LEU A 64 -19.67 0.01 4.14
CA LEU A 64 -20.52 -0.69 3.20
C LEU A 64 -21.81 -1.19 3.85
N ASN A 65 -21.79 -1.60 5.13
CA ASN A 65 -23.03 -1.88 5.85
C ASN A 65 -23.90 -0.63 5.97
N GLU A 66 -23.33 0.56 6.18
CA GLU A 66 -24.06 1.83 6.15
C GLU A 66 -24.62 2.13 4.76
N ARG A 67 -23.78 2.08 3.72
CA ARG A 67 -24.13 2.39 2.32
C ARG A 67 -25.22 1.48 1.77
N LEU A 68 -25.15 0.18 2.06
CA LEU A 68 -26.05 -0.86 1.56
C LEU A 68 -27.29 -1.08 2.47
N ALA A 69 -27.44 -0.27 3.52
CA ALA A 69 -28.48 -0.41 4.53
C ALA A 69 -28.52 -1.82 5.18
N ARG A 70 -27.36 -2.34 5.57
CA ARG A 70 -27.16 -3.65 6.23
C ARG A 70 -26.73 -3.55 7.70
N ARG A 71 -26.87 -2.38 8.33
CA ARG A 71 -26.64 -2.27 9.78
C ARG A 71 -27.66 -3.11 10.57
N PRO A 72 -27.34 -3.54 11.79
CA PRO A 72 -28.23 -4.40 12.59
C PRO A 72 -29.66 -3.88 12.69
N GLU A 73 -29.83 -2.59 12.91
CA GLU A 73 -31.11 -1.89 13.04
C GLU A 73 -31.89 -1.77 11.71
N GLN A 74 -31.23 -2.01 10.58
CA GLN A 74 -31.81 -1.90 9.22
C GLN A 74 -32.22 -3.25 8.63
N MET A 75 -31.77 -4.37 9.22
CA MET A 75 -32.04 -5.72 8.75
C MET A 75 -33.09 -6.42 9.61
N ALA A 76 -33.93 -7.27 8.99
CA ALA A 76 -34.84 -8.16 9.73
C ALA A 76 -34.07 -9.24 10.52
N TYR A 77 -32.99 -9.77 9.93
CA TYR A 77 -32.06 -10.70 10.55
C TYR A 77 -30.64 -10.16 10.36
N SER A 78 -29.87 -10.03 11.43
CA SER A 78 -28.51 -9.47 11.36
C SER A 78 -27.45 -10.51 11.71
N GLY A 79 -26.39 -10.55 10.91
CA GLY A 79 -25.26 -11.44 11.11
C GLY A 79 -24.55 -11.75 9.78
N PRO A 80 -23.34 -12.33 9.82
CA PRO A 80 -22.62 -12.76 8.63
C PRO A 80 -23.46 -13.68 7.73
N THR A 81 -24.22 -14.61 8.33
CA THR A 81 -25.10 -15.55 7.62
C THR A 81 -26.27 -14.88 6.89
N SER A 82 -26.70 -13.70 7.32
CA SER A 82 -27.73 -12.88 6.64
C SER A 82 -27.13 -11.95 5.58
N GLY A 83 -25.80 -11.89 5.46
CA GLY A 83 -25.09 -11.03 4.52
C GLY A 83 -24.70 -9.66 5.05
N ARG A 84 -24.77 -9.44 6.38
CA ARG A 84 -24.11 -8.29 7.02
C ARG A 84 -22.61 -8.47 6.90
N LEU A 85 -21.91 -7.46 6.40
CA LEU A 85 -20.48 -7.55 6.19
C LEU A 85 -19.76 -7.57 7.54
N ALA A 86 -18.76 -8.44 7.67
CA ALA A 86 -17.94 -8.57 8.86
C ALA A 86 -16.49 -8.87 8.45
N PRO A 87 -15.49 -8.16 9.00
CA PRO A 87 -14.09 -8.29 8.59
C PRO A 87 -13.55 -9.69 8.90
N VAL A 88 -12.61 -10.18 8.09
CA VAL A 88 -11.88 -11.41 8.39
C VAL A 88 -10.85 -11.12 9.48
N GLN A 89 -10.79 -11.97 10.49
CA GLN A 89 -9.71 -11.94 11.48
C GLN A 89 -8.62 -12.95 11.11
N TYR A 90 -7.36 -12.51 11.15
CA TYR A 90 -6.21 -13.32 10.77
C TYR A 90 -5.41 -13.72 12.00
N THR A 91 -4.74 -14.86 11.95
CA THR A 91 -3.80 -15.28 13.01
C THR A 91 -2.53 -14.41 12.96
N PRO A 92 -1.88 -14.17 14.12
CA PRO A 92 -0.69 -13.31 14.19
C PRO A 92 0.40 -13.72 13.18
N GLU A 93 0.99 -12.73 12.52
CA GLU A 93 2.10 -12.94 11.57
C GLU A 93 3.46 -13.02 12.26
N LEU A 94 3.55 -12.44 13.47
CA LEU A 94 4.77 -12.32 14.23
C LEU A 94 4.61 -12.96 15.61
N THR A 95 5.71 -13.48 16.12
CA THR A 95 5.90 -13.83 17.53
C THR A 95 6.14 -12.56 18.34
N ALA A 96 5.95 -12.62 19.67
CA ALA A 96 6.22 -11.49 20.56
C ALA A 96 7.68 -10.98 20.48
N ASP A 97 8.62 -11.86 20.10
CA ASP A 97 10.03 -11.51 19.94
C ASP A 97 10.38 -10.92 18.55
N GLY A 98 9.38 -10.70 17.69
CA GLY A 98 9.55 -10.07 16.37
C GLY A 98 10.11 -11.00 15.29
N TYR A 99 9.87 -12.30 15.39
CA TYR A 99 10.11 -13.27 14.29
C TYR A 99 8.79 -13.65 13.62
N LEU A 100 8.86 -14.13 12.38
CA LEU A 100 7.75 -14.75 11.67
C LEU A 100 7.15 -15.91 12.49
N ALA A 101 5.82 -15.99 12.52
CA ALA A 101 5.11 -17.06 13.21
C ALA A 101 5.38 -18.42 12.51
N PRO A 102 6.13 -19.35 13.14
CA PRO A 102 6.70 -20.51 12.43
C PRO A 102 5.68 -21.54 11.98
N GLN A 103 4.51 -21.59 12.62
CA GLN A 103 3.45 -22.56 12.32
C GLN A 103 2.31 -21.96 11.49
N ARG A 104 2.45 -20.71 11.02
CA ARG A 104 1.39 -20.06 10.25
C ARG A 104 1.49 -20.47 8.77
N SER A 105 0.42 -21.03 8.23
CA SER A 105 0.34 -21.55 6.86
C SER A 105 -0.97 -21.16 6.16
N ALA A 106 -1.13 -21.60 4.91
CA ALA A 106 -2.37 -21.45 4.15
C ALA A 106 -3.60 -22.12 4.80
N ASP A 107 -3.40 -23.02 5.78
CA ASP A 107 -4.49 -23.74 6.45
C ASP A 107 -5.06 -22.98 7.65
N ASN A 108 -4.21 -22.25 8.37
CA ASN A 108 -4.54 -21.65 9.68
C ASN A 108 -4.36 -20.12 9.74
N PHE A 109 -4.16 -19.45 8.60
CA PHE A 109 -3.97 -18.00 8.56
C PHE A 109 -5.22 -17.17 8.91
N ILE A 110 -6.41 -17.76 8.80
CA ILE A 110 -7.70 -17.14 9.18
C ILE A 110 -8.14 -17.73 10.52
N LYS A 111 -8.55 -16.89 11.47
CA LYS A 111 -9.13 -17.33 12.74
C LYS A 111 -10.50 -17.97 12.48
N ALA A 112 -10.81 -19.06 13.19
CA ALA A 112 -12.11 -19.73 13.12
C ALA A 112 -13.21 -18.91 13.79
N GLN A 113 -13.64 -17.82 13.12
CA GLN A 113 -14.69 -16.92 13.57
C GLN A 113 -15.60 -16.55 12.39
N PRO A 114 -16.92 -16.37 12.63
CA PRO A 114 -17.84 -15.93 11.59
C PRO A 114 -17.42 -14.61 10.97
N HIS A 115 -17.31 -14.56 9.65
CA HIS A 115 -16.94 -13.38 8.88
C HIS A 115 -17.71 -13.35 7.56
N TYR A 116 -17.80 -12.18 6.94
CA TYR A 116 -18.40 -12.02 5.61
C TYR A 116 -17.84 -10.76 4.96
N SER A 117 -16.59 -10.84 4.54
CA SER A 117 -15.81 -9.68 4.09
C SER A 117 -15.62 -9.71 2.57
N PRO A 118 -15.82 -8.57 1.86
CA PRO A 118 -15.48 -8.45 0.45
C PRO A 118 -13.97 -8.28 0.21
N VAL A 119 -13.16 -8.20 1.27
CA VAL A 119 -11.76 -7.81 1.20
C VAL A 119 -10.83 -9.02 0.99
N ILE A 120 -9.84 -8.82 0.12
CA ILE A 120 -8.67 -9.68 -0.10
C ILE A 120 -7.41 -8.85 0.16
N ARG A 121 -6.51 -9.39 0.99
CA ARG A 121 -5.23 -8.77 1.35
C ARG A 121 -4.13 -9.29 0.42
N PHE A 122 -3.68 -8.49 -0.54
CA PHE A 122 -2.63 -8.90 -1.48
C PHE A 122 -1.24 -8.68 -0.86
N ARG A 123 -0.42 -9.73 -0.77
CA ARG A 123 0.96 -9.65 -0.25
C ARG A 123 1.96 -9.82 -1.38
N TRP A 124 3.00 -9.00 -1.34
CA TRP A 124 4.10 -9.05 -2.31
C TRP A 124 5.41 -8.56 -1.66
N GLY A 125 6.54 -8.79 -2.31
CA GLY A 125 7.81 -8.29 -1.80
C GLY A 125 9.03 -8.76 -2.58
N TYR A 126 10.18 -8.61 -1.93
CA TYR A 126 11.48 -9.01 -2.47
C TYR A 126 11.99 -10.26 -1.75
N LYS A 127 12.23 -11.34 -2.50
CA LYS A 127 12.81 -12.59 -2.02
C LYS A 127 14.24 -12.68 -2.55
N ALA A 128 15.22 -12.58 -1.65
CA ALA A 128 16.63 -12.59 -2.01
C ALA A 128 17.12 -14.03 -2.23
N SER A 129 17.89 -14.26 -3.29
CA SER A 129 18.71 -15.48 -3.39
C SER A 129 19.89 -15.40 -2.44
N LYS A 130 20.59 -16.51 -2.17
CA LYS A 130 21.84 -16.45 -1.38
C LYS A 130 22.92 -15.59 -2.03
N LYS A 131 22.92 -15.49 -3.37
CA LYS A 131 23.77 -14.54 -4.10
C LYS A 131 23.39 -13.10 -3.77
N ASP A 132 22.10 -12.80 -3.77
CA ASP A 132 21.59 -11.47 -3.45
C ASP A 132 21.75 -11.09 -1.99
N VAL A 133 21.68 -12.05 -1.06
CA VAL A 133 21.99 -11.80 0.36
C VAL A 133 23.45 -11.34 0.49
N ARG A 134 24.40 -11.97 -0.22
CA ARG A 134 25.80 -11.53 -0.22
C ARG A 134 25.99 -10.17 -0.89
N GLN A 135 25.26 -9.91 -1.99
CA GLN A 135 25.43 -8.69 -2.77
C GLN A 135 24.72 -7.47 -2.16
N PHE A 136 23.49 -7.66 -1.70
CA PHE A 136 22.57 -6.60 -1.27
C PHE A 136 22.12 -6.74 0.19
N GLY A 137 22.37 -7.86 0.87
CA GLY A 137 21.91 -8.06 2.26
C GLY A 137 22.54 -7.11 3.28
N LYS A 138 23.65 -6.44 2.91
CA LYS A 138 24.25 -5.32 3.64
C LYS A 138 23.55 -3.98 3.37
N ASN A 139 22.66 -3.90 2.39
CA ASN A 139 22.02 -2.67 1.89
C ASN A 139 20.51 -2.64 2.10
N VAL A 140 19.88 -3.80 2.32
CA VAL A 140 18.44 -3.93 2.38
C VAL A 140 18.02 -4.73 3.60
N TRP A 141 16.84 -4.41 4.13
CA TRP A 141 16.22 -5.18 5.19
C TRP A 141 15.75 -6.52 4.65
N LEU A 142 16.04 -7.58 5.39
CA LEU A 142 15.58 -8.94 5.14
C LEU A 142 15.26 -9.60 6.48
N ASN A 143 14.19 -10.37 6.51
CA ASN A 143 13.86 -11.21 7.66
C ASN A 143 14.73 -12.48 7.70
N GLU A 144 14.50 -13.34 8.69
CA GLU A 144 15.20 -14.62 8.88
C GLU A 144 15.04 -15.61 7.71
N ASN A 145 14.05 -15.40 6.85
CA ASN A 145 13.78 -16.20 5.66
C ASN A 145 14.28 -15.52 4.37
N ASP A 146 15.14 -14.51 4.48
CA ASP A 146 15.76 -13.77 3.37
C ASP A 146 14.74 -13.12 2.41
N TYR A 147 13.62 -12.61 2.94
CA TYR A 147 12.70 -11.79 2.17
C TYR A 147 12.27 -10.53 2.94
N TRP A 148 11.62 -9.60 2.24
CA TRP A 148 11.02 -8.42 2.87
C TRP A 148 9.73 -7.99 2.18
N GLY A 149 8.69 -7.70 2.97
CA GLY A 149 7.40 -7.21 2.53
C GLY A 149 7.52 -5.91 1.74
N GLY A 150 6.96 -5.89 0.54
CA GLY A 150 7.02 -4.75 -0.39
C GLY A 150 8.42 -4.46 -0.95
N GLY A 151 9.45 -5.18 -0.49
CA GLY A 151 10.83 -4.94 -0.87
C GLY A 151 11.46 -3.69 -0.25
N PRO A 152 12.71 -3.36 -0.63
CA PRO A 152 13.49 -2.32 0.03
C PRO A 152 12.90 -0.92 -0.18
N PHE A 153 12.78 -0.13 0.90
CA PHE A 153 12.26 1.24 0.86
C PHE A 153 12.96 2.11 -0.19
N ALA A 154 14.30 2.09 -0.20
CA ALA A 154 15.13 2.85 -1.13
C ALA A 154 14.94 2.46 -2.61
N ASN A 155 14.29 1.33 -2.88
CA ASN A 155 14.07 0.83 -4.25
C ASN A 155 12.72 1.25 -4.84
N GLY A 156 12.00 2.16 -4.18
CA GLY A 156 10.81 2.80 -4.75
C GLY A 156 11.09 3.52 -6.08
N CYS A 157 10.04 3.75 -6.86
CA CYS A 157 10.09 4.50 -8.11
C CYS A 157 8.91 5.45 -8.26
N SER A 158 8.99 6.38 -9.21
CA SER A 158 7.96 7.40 -9.45
C SER A 158 7.32 7.29 -10.85
N THR A 159 7.72 6.32 -11.67
CA THR A 159 7.08 6.00 -12.96
C THR A 159 6.93 4.49 -13.13
N ILE A 160 5.89 4.09 -13.86
CA ILE A 160 5.52 2.68 -14.06
C ILE A 160 6.60 1.92 -14.84
N ALA A 161 7.28 2.57 -15.78
CA ALA A 161 8.31 1.91 -16.59
C ALA A 161 9.52 1.45 -15.75
N ASP A 162 9.82 2.11 -14.63
CA ASP A 162 10.95 1.78 -13.76
C ASP A 162 10.82 0.42 -13.07
N LEU A 163 9.62 -0.18 -13.07
CA LEU A 163 9.44 -1.55 -12.57
C LEU A 163 10.27 -2.54 -13.38
N TRP A 164 10.54 -2.24 -14.66
CA TRP A 164 11.35 -3.05 -15.57
C TRP A 164 12.83 -2.65 -15.62
N THR A 165 13.30 -1.77 -14.73
CA THR A 165 14.69 -1.28 -14.75
C THR A 165 15.48 -1.68 -13.51
N GLU A 166 16.78 -1.39 -13.54
CA GLU A 166 17.71 -1.58 -12.45
C GLU A 166 17.25 -0.80 -11.20
N GLY A 167 17.52 -1.36 -10.03
CA GLY A 167 17.23 -0.69 -8.76
C GLY A 167 18.06 0.57 -8.52
N LEU A 168 17.81 1.24 -7.41
CA LEU A 168 18.55 2.45 -7.04
C LEU A 168 20.07 2.25 -7.11
N ASN A 169 20.75 3.18 -7.80
CA ASN A 169 22.20 3.32 -7.77
C ASN A 169 22.58 4.44 -6.78
N ASP A 170 23.13 4.03 -5.63
CA ASP A 170 23.47 4.93 -4.52
C ASP A 170 24.72 5.78 -4.75
N ARG A 171 25.58 5.47 -5.71
CA ARG A 171 26.87 6.16 -5.92
C ARG A 171 26.77 7.46 -6.70
N LEU A 172 26.54 8.58 -6.03
CA LEU A 172 26.38 9.91 -6.63
C LEU A 172 27.56 10.31 -7.53
N PHE A 173 28.80 10.27 -7.03
CA PHE A 173 30.05 10.54 -7.78
C PHE A 173 31.26 9.99 -7.01
N LEU A 174 32.16 9.26 -7.68
CA LEU A 174 33.34 8.59 -7.07
C LEU A 174 32.95 7.78 -5.81
N TRP A 175 33.31 8.27 -4.61
CA TRP A 175 33.02 7.64 -3.30
C TRP A 175 31.77 8.20 -2.58
N LEU A 176 31.12 9.24 -3.11
CA LEU A 176 29.96 9.89 -2.50
C LEU A 176 28.68 9.06 -2.75
N THR A 177 27.96 8.67 -1.70
CA THR A 177 26.71 7.91 -1.79
C THR A 177 25.49 8.75 -1.39
N ALA A 178 24.27 8.35 -1.79
CA ALA A 178 23.02 8.96 -1.35
C ALA A 178 22.89 9.02 0.18
N GLN A 179 23.50 8.07 0.89
CA GLN A 179 23.56 8.04 2.35
C GLN A 179 24.41 9.18 2.95
N HIS A 180 25.40 9.71 2.23
CA HIS A 180 26.15 10.90 2.67
C HIS A 180 25.27 12.16 2.73
N LEU A 181 24.11 12.12 2.06
CA LEU A 181 23.16 13.23 1.93
C LEU A 181 21.85 12.98 2.68
N ASN A 182 21.74 11.91 3.47
CA ASN A 182 20.49 11.50 4.09
C ASN A 182 20.37 12.05 5.53
N PRO A 183 19.69 13.17 5.78
CA PRO A 183 19.70 13.77 7.11
C PRO A 183 18.86 12.97 8.13
N VAL A 184 18.09 11.97 7.69
CA VAL A 184 17.21 11.16 8.54
C VAL A 184 17.93 9.88 8.96
N ALA A 185 18.25 9.75 10.25
CA ALA A 185 18.81 8.51 10.80
C ALA A 185 17.81 7.35 10.66
N GLY A 186 18.31 6.13 10.41
CA GLY A 186 17.48 4.93 10.31
C GLY A 186 16.82 4.66 8.95
N ARG A 187 16.88 5.58 7.98
CA ARG A 187 16.35 5.39 6.61
C ARG A 187 17.47 5.18 5.59
N ASP A 188 18.32 4.20 5.81
CA ASP A 188 19.55 4.10 5.03
C ASP A 188 19.30 3.86 3.53
N VAL A 189 19.95 4.65 2.66
CA VAL A 189 19.77 4.63 1.21
C VAL A 189 21.01 4.04 0.54
N TYR A 190 20.90 2.79 0.12
CA TYR A 190 21.98 2.03 -0.51
C TYR A 190 21.57 1.41 -1.84
N ARG A 191 22.56 0.87 -2.57
CA ARG A 191 22.35 0.16 -3.84
C ARG A 191 21.35 -0.97 -3.66
N CYS A 192 20.33 -0.97 -4.50
CA CYS A 192 19.22 -1.91 -4.44
C CYS A 192 19.26 -2.95 -5.58
N PRO A 193 18.58 -4.10 -5.41
CA PRO A 193 18.40 -5.10 -6.47
C PRO A 193 17.49 -4.59 -7.59
N HIS A 194 17.49 -5.27 -8.73
CA HIS A 194 16.60 -4.97 -9.86
C HIS A 194 15.12 -4.94 -9.42
N ARG A 195 14.30 -4.06 -10.02
CA ARG A 195 12.88 -3.90 -9.65
C ARG A 195 11.94 -4.99 -10.20
N ALA A 196 12.48 -6.09 -10.73
CA ALA A 196 11.67 -7.13 -11.39
C ALA A 196 10.64 -7.80 -10.46
N TYR A 197 10.84 -7.72 -9.13
CA TYR A 197 9.88 -8.21 -8.14
C TYR A 197 8.59 -7.39 -8.10
N TYR A 198 8.61 -6.12 -8.50
CA TYR A 198 7.39 -5.36 -8.73
C TYR A 198 6.60 -5.89 -9.94
N VAL A 199 7.29 -6.28 -11.01
CA VAL A 199 6.65 -6.86 -12.21
C VAL A 199 6.03 -8.21 -11.87
N HIS A 200 6.73 -9.05 -11.10
CA HIS A 200 6.17 -10.31 -10.57
C HIS A 200 4.93 -10.06 -9.73
N ALA A 201 4.97 -9.07 -8.82
CA ALA A 201 3.83 -8.68 -8.01
C ALA A 201 2.65 -8.19 -8.88
N ALA A 202 2.91 -7.35 -9.89
CA ALA A 202 1.90 -6.82 -10.80
C ALA A 202 1.25 -7.94 -11.63
N LEU A 203 2.06 -8.91 -12.11
CA LEU A 203 1.55 -10.08 -12.81
C LEU A 203 0.69 -10.93 -11.89
N ARG A 204 1.14 -11.22 -10.66
CA ARG A 204 0.33 -11.95 -9.66
C ARG A 204 -0.99 -11.25 -9.38
N LEU A 205 -1.01 -9.92 -9.26
CA LEU A 205 -2.25 -9.17 -9.06
C LEU A 205 -3.18 -9.26 -10.28
N ALA A 206 -2.64 -9.15 -11.51
CA ALA A 206 -3.42 -9.34 -12.74
C ALA A 206 -4.01 -10.76 -12.83
N ARG A 207 -3.25 -11.79 -12.43
CA ARG A 207 -3.69 -13.18 -12.37
C ARG A 207 -4.74 -13.42 -11.30
N LEU A 208 -4.63 -12.78 -10.13
CA LEU A 208 -5.67 -12.81 -9.10
C LEU A 208 -6.99 -12.18 -9.60
N ILE A 209 -6.91 -11.04 -10.31
CA ILE A 209 -8.10 -10.43 -10.95
C ILE A 209 -8.69 -11.41 -11.97
N LYS A 210 -7.85 -12.09 -12.76
CA LYS A 210 -8.30 -13.14 -13.67
C LYS A 210 -8.99 -14.30 -12.94
N SER A 211 -8.42 -14.81 -11.85
CA SER A 211 -9.05 -15.87 -11.04
C SER A 211 -10.42 -15.48 -10.51
N ILE A 212 -10.62 -14.21 -10.12
CA ILE A 212 -11.93 -13.69 -9.73
C ILE A 212 -12.89 -13.70 -10.93
N ARG A 213 -12.45 -13.20 -12.09
CA ARG A 213 -13.24 -13.14 -13.33
C ARG A 213 -13.58 -14.53 -13.87
N ASP A 214 -12.69 -15.50 -13.75
CA ASP A 214 -12.93 -16.88 -14.20
C ASP A 214 -14.00 -17.56 -13.32
N ARG A 215 -14.07 -17.22 -12.04
CA ARG A 215 -15.14 -17.70 -11.13
C ARG A 215 -16.46 -16.96 -11.33
N GLN A 216 -16.39 -15.66 -11.58
CA GLN A 216 -17.56 -14.83 -11.93
C GLN A 216 -17.13 -13.66 -12.83
N ALA A 217 -17.45 -13.77 -14.12
CA ALA A 217 -16.97 -12.83 -15.17
C ALA A 217 -17.31 -11.37 -14.89
N ASP A 218 -18.49 -11.12 -14.31
CA ASP A 218 -19.01 -9.78 -14.04
C ASP A 218 -18.84 -9.33 -12.58
N CYS A 219 -18.09 -10.07 -11.75
CA CYS A 219 -17.86 -9.70 -10.36
C CYS A 219 -17.32 -8.26 -10.23
N PRO A 220 -17.94 -7.35 -9.47
CA PRO A 220 -17.36 -6.03 -9.25
C PRO A 220 -16.01 -6.16 -8.56
N ILE A 221 -14.95 -5.53 -9.08
CA ILE A 221 -13.60 -5.55 -8.50
C ILE A 221 -13.10 -4.13 -8.28
N THR A 222 -12.69 -3.81 -7.06
CA THR A 222 -11.98 -2.57 -6.74
C THR A 222 -10.58 -2.89 -6.23
N VAL A 223 -9.56 -2.24 -6.76
CA VAL A 223 -8.18 -2.34 -6.25
C VAL A 223 -7.83 -1.08 -5.47
N MET A 224 -7.56 -1.21 -4.19
CA MET A 224 -7.15 -0.10 -3.32
C MET A 224 -5.67 -0.24 -3.00
N CYS A 225 -4.89 0.72 -3.47
CA CYS A 225 -3.43 0.71 -3.38
C CYS A 225 -2.94 1.80 -2.45
N HIS A 226 -1.85 1.52 -1.72
CA HIS A 226 -1.14 2.51 -0.92
C HIS A 226 0.34 2.61 -1.33
N SER A 227 0.90 3.82 -1.34
CA SER A 227 2.32 4.06 -1.59
C SER A 227 2.81 3.41 -2.90
N GLN A 228 3.95 2.72 -2.90
CA GLN A 228 4.48 1.98 -4.05
C GLN A 228 3.56 0.84 -4.54
N GLY A 229 2.60 0.38 -3.72
CA GLY A 229 1.55 -0.53 -4.15
C GLY A 229 0.69 0.05 -5.29
N ASN A 230 0.62 1.38 -5.40
CA ASN A 230 -0.02 2.05 -6.55
C ASN A 230 0.70 1.72 -7.87
N MET A 231 2.03 1.62 -7.84
CA MET A 231 2.82 1.28 -9.02
C MET A 231 2.55 -0.16 -9.45
N VAL A 232 2.46 -1.08 -8.48
CA VAL A 232 2.04 -2.48 -8.71
C VAL A 232 0.61 -2.55 -9.27
N GLY A 233 -0.33 -1.82 -8.68
CA GLY A 233 -1.73 -1.81 -9.12
C GLY A 233 -1.94 -1.27 -10.53
N ILE A 234 -1.28 -0.15 -10.86
CA ILE A 234 -1.34 0.44 -12.22
C ILE A 234 -0.66 -0.49 -13.23
N ALA A 235 0.52 -1.04 -12.91
CA ALA A 235 1.19 -2.02 -13.79
C ALA A 235 0.33 -3.28 -13.99
N ALA A 236 -0.34 -3.76 -12.95
CA ALA A 236 -1.25 -4.89 -13.02
C ALA A 236 -2.43 -4.61 -13.96
N ALA A 237 -2.93 -3.37 -14.02
CA ALA A 237 -4.00 -2.99 -14.96
C ALA A 237 -3.58 -3.18 -16.43
N PHE A 238 -2.32 -2.87 -16.77
CA PHE A 238 -1.78 -3.08 -18.11
C PHE A 238 -1.50 -4.55 -18.41
N LEU A 239 -1.04 -5.32 -17.42
CA LEU A 239 -0.85 -6.76 -17.58
C LEU A 239 -2.19 -7.50 -17.67
N ALA A 240 -3.20 -7.06 -16.94
CA ALA A 240 -4.58 -7.54 -17.00
C ALA A 240 -5.20 -7.30 -18.38
N ASP A 241 -4.94 -6.14 -18.99
CA ASP A 241 -5.42 -5.83 -20.34
C ASP A 241 -4.94 -6.85 -21.39
N ARG A 242 -3.68 -7.30 -21.30
CA ARG A 242 -3.17 -8.41 -22.14
C ARG A 242 -3.90 -9.73 -21.95
N LEU A 243 -4.52 -9.93 -20.79
CA LEU A 243 -5.33 -11.10 -20.47
C LEU A 243 -6.81 -10.90 -20.83
N GLY A 244 -7.19 -9.75 -21.41
CA GLY A 244 -8.57 -9.43 -21.78
C GLY A 244 -9.49 -9.17 -20.57
N ILE A 245 -8.92 -8.83 -19.42
CA ILE A 245 -9.64 -8.63 -18.15
C ILE A 245 -9.25 -7.31 -17.50
N GLN A 246 -10.08 -6.80 -16.60
CA GLN A 246 -9.77 -5.57 -15.87
C GLN A 246 -10.51 -5.49 -14.52
N ALA A 247 -9.94 -4.77 -13.56
CA ALA A 247 -10.66 -4.32 -12.37
C ALA A 247 -11.58 -3.13 -12.71
N ASP A 248 -12.65 -2.91 -11.95
CA ASP A 248 -13.64 -1.90 -12.30
C ASP A 248 -13.27 -0.51 -11.75
N ASN A 249 -12.68 -0.45 -10.55
CA ASN A 249 -12.23 0.80 -9.93
C ASN A 249 -10.82 0.67 -9.33
N TYR A 250 -10.13 1.80 -9.22
CA TYR A 250 -8.89 1.94 -8.46
C TYR A 250 -8.98 3.08 -7.44
N LEU A 251 -8.63 2.81 -6.20
CA LEU A 251 -8.41 3.83 -5.17
C LEU A 251 -6.91 3.96 -4.96
N LEU A 252 -6.36 5.12 -5.28
CA LEU A 252 -4.93 5.38 -5.22
C LEU A 252 -4.61 6.23 -3.98
N CYS A 253 -4.10 5.63 -2.93
CA CYS A 253 -3.72 6.33 -1.70
C CYS A 253 -2.24 6.66 -1.70
N ASN A 254 -1.90 7.94 -1.61
CA ASN A 254 -0.52 8.42 -1.53
C ASN A 254 0.43 7.86 -2.63
N PRO A 255 0.04 7.81 -3.92
CA PRO A 255 0.91 7.29 -4.98
C PRO A 255 2.19 8.12 -5.19
N PRO A 256 3.35 7.47 -5.37
CA PRO A 256 4.63 8.11 -5.70
C PRO A 256 4.73 8.50 -7.18
N LEU A 257 3.74 8.13 -8.01
CA LEU A 257 3.70 8.48 -9.43
C LEU A 257 3.84 9.99 -9.61
N SER A 258 4.87 10.45 -10.32
CA SER A 258 5.17 11.88 -10.44
C SER A 258 4.90 12.42 -11.84
N LEU A 259 4.22 13.56 -11.89
CA LEU A 259 3.96 14.35 -13.11
C LEU A 259 4.77 15.66 -13.14
N VAL A 260 5.69 15.88 -12.20
CA VAL A 260 6.57 17.06 -12.26
C VAL A 260 7.37 17.04 -13.57
N PRO A 261 7.34 18.09 -14.41
CA PRO A 261 8.02 18.06 -15.70
C PRO A 261 9.53 17.86 -15.56
N ASP A 262 10.17 18.67 -14.70
CA ASP A 262 11.60 18.68 -14.47
C ASP A 262 11.94 18.44 -13.00
N ASN A 263 12.78 17.44 -12.73
CA ASN A 263 13.26 17.14 -11.39
C ASN A 263 14.73 16.73 -11.44
N LEU A 264 15.62 17.68 -11.10
CA LEU A 264 17.07 17.49 -11.15
C LEU A 264 17.53 16.34 -10.22
N THR A 265 16.98 16.27 -9.02
CA THR A 265 17.38 15.29 -8.00
C THR A 265 16.95 13.88 -8.41
N GLU A 266 15.76 13.75 -9.00
CA GLU A 266 15.30 12.48 -9.58
C GLU A 266 16.13 12.08 -10.81
N ASN A 267 16.33 12.98 -11.78
CA ASN A 267 17.20 12.78 -12.94
C ASN A 267 18.57 12.25 -12.53
N TRP A 268 19.16 12.86 -11.50
CA TRP A 268 20.43 12.43 -10.94
C TRP A 268 20.35 11.03 -10.34
N SER A 269 19.35 10.76 -9.49
CA SER A 269 19.17 9.43 -8.86
C SER A 269 18.95 8.30 -9.88
N GLN A 270 18.36 8.61 -11.04
CA GLN A 270 18.04 7.68 -12.11
C GLN A 270 19.06 7.68 -13.27
N ARG A 271 20.21 8.36 -13.15
CA ARG A 271 21.23 8.45 -14.22
C ARG A 271 21.73 7.11 -14.77
N GLY A 272 21.58 6.03 -14.00
CA GLY A 272 21.98 4.68 -14.39
C GLY A 272 20.89 3.86 -15.09
N SER A 273 19.64 4.32 -15.10
CA SER A 273 18.52 3.63 -15.76
C SER A 273 18.47 3.98 -17.24
N SER A 274 18.32 2.98 -18.11
CA SER A 274 18.23 3.17 -19.56
C SER A 274 16.91 2.72 -20.17
N ASP A 275 16.48 3.37 -21.24
CA ASP A 275 15.43 2.84 -22.12
C ASP A 275 16.00 1.83 -23.15
N SER A 276 15.11 1.25 -23.96
CA SER A 276 15.47 0.28 -25.00
C SER A 276 16.37 0.86 -26.11
N GLN A 277 16.48 2.19 -26.21
CA GLN A 277 17.36 2.88 -27.17
C GLN A 277 18.69 3.27 -26.52
N GLY A 278 18.93 2.91 -25.25
CA GLY A 278 20.13 3.23 -24.51
C GLY A 278 20.19 4.67 -23.99
N SER A 279 19.09 5.43 -24.08
CA SER A 279 19.01 6.76 -23.46
C SER A 279 18.84 6.60 -21.95
N LEU A 280 19.45 7.50 -21.17
CA LEU A 280 19.60 7.38 -19.73
C LEU A 280 18.77 8.42 -18.96
N GLY A 281 18.59 8.15 -17.67
CA GLY A 281 18.07 9.12 -16.70
C GLY A 281 16.61 8.93 -16.36
N ARG A 282 15.95 10.02 -15.98
CA ARG A 282 14.52 10.01 -15.69
C ARG A 282 13.71 9.81 -16.96
N GLN A 283 12.54 9.20 -16.81
CA GLN A 283 11.53 9.22 -17.85
C GLN A 283 10.99 10.65 -18.11
N THR A 284 10.82 11.00 -19.38
CA THR A 284 10.27 12.30 -19.83
C THR A 284 8.83 12.54 -19.33
N TYR A 285 8.46 13.81 -19.19
CA TYR A 285 7.08 14.22 -18.84
C TYR A 285 6.04 13.60 -19.79
N ARG A 286 6.32 13.61 -21.09
CA ARG A 286 5.43 13.05 -22.12
C ARG A 286 5.12 11.58 -21.88
N ALA A 287 6.14 10.75 -21.65
CA ALA A 287 5.95 9.31 -21.42
C ALA A 287 5.17 9.03 -20.13
N ARG A 288 5.35 9.85 -19.09
CA ARG A 288 4.58 9.76 -17.83
C ARG A 288 3.10 10.09 -18.06
N VAL A 289 2.81 11.20 -18.75
CA VAL A 289 1.45 11.64 -19.09
C VAL A 289 0.74 10.62 -19.97
N GLU A 290 1.36 10.16 -21.06
CA GLU A 290 0.74 9.20 -21.97
C GLU A 290 0.53 7.82 -21.31
N THR A 291 1.44 7.39 -20.44
CA THR A 291 1.22 6.16 -19.65
C THR A 291 0.01 6.31 -18.73
N LEU A 292 -0.11 7.41 -17.99
CA LEU A 292 -1.26 7.64 -17.11
C LEU A 292 -2.58 7.78 -17.90
N LYS A 293 -2.54 8.41 -19.07
CA LYS A 293 -3.66 8.49 -20.00
C LYS A 293 -4.11 7.12 -20.49
N ASN A 294 -3.17 6.24 -20.85
CA ASN A 294 -3.48 4.86 -21.25
C ASN A 294 -4.15 4.08 -20.10
N PHE A 295 -3.69 4.27 -18.86
CA PHE A 295 -4.36 3.70 -17.68
C PHE A 295 -5.80 4.21 -17.54
N PHE A 296 -6.04 5.51 -17.69
CA PHE A 296 -7.40 6.07 -17.65
C PHE A 296 -8.31 5.59 -18.79
N ILE A 297 -7.76 5.30 -19.97
CA ILE A 297 -8.53 4.70 -21.08
C ILE A 297 -9.05 3.31 -20.69
N LEU A 298 -8.21 2.47 -20.07
CA LEU A 298 -8.60 1.13 -19.62
C LEU A 298 -9.78 1.19 -18.64
N LEU A 299 -9.74 2.12 -17.68
CA LEU A 299 -10.77 2.24 -16.65
C LEU A 299 -12.05 2.89 -17.18
N ARG A 300 -11.96 3.88 -18.07
CA ARG A 300 -13.14 4.49 -18.70
C ARG A 300 -14.03 3.45 -19.38
N ALA A 301 -13.44 2.44 -20.03
CA ALA A 301 -14.19 1.37 -20.69
C ALA A 301 -15.03 0.52 -19.71
N ARG A 302 -14.67 0.48 -18.42
CA ARG A 302 -15.35 -0.34 -17.39
C ARG A 302 -16.68 0.23 -16.93
N ALA A 303 -16.95 1.51 -17.14
CA ALA A 303 -18.24 2.11 -16.80
C ALA A 303 -19.43 1.38 -17.46
N ALA A 304 -19.24 0.90 -18.70
CA ALA A 304 -20.26 0.16 -19.46
C ALA A 304 -20.51 -1.27 -18.96
N CYS A 305 -19.65 -1.79 -18.06
CA CYS A 305 -19.74 -3.14 -17.51
C CYS A 305 -20.53 -3.21 -16.19
N ALA A 306 -21.04 -2.08 -15.70
CA ALA A 306 -21.85 -2.05 -14.49
C ALA A 306 -23.13 -2.89 -14.65
N HIS A 307 -23.52 -3.62 -13.60
CA HIS A 307 -24.75 -4.41 -13.62
C HIS A 307 -26.00 -3.54 -13.84
N ALA A 308 -27.06 -4.09 -14.43
CA ALA A 308 -28.34 -3.38 -14.48
C ALA A 308 -28.91 -3.17 -13.07
N ASP A 309 -29.56 -2.02 -12.83
CA ASP A 309 -30.17 -1.67 -11.52
C ASP A 309 -31.10 -2.78 -11.03
N LYS A 310 -31.99 -3.25 -11.91
CA LYS A 310 -32.93 -4.34 -11.64
C LYS A 310 -32.27 -5.61 -11.10
N ARG A 311 -31.03 -5.92 -11.54
CA ARG A 311 -30.30 -7.09 -11.03
C ARG A 311 -29.78 -6.83 -9.63
N ILE A 312 -29.17 -5.67 -9.37
CA ILE A 312 -28.67 -5.32 -8.05
C ILE A 312 -29.83 -5.27 -7.06
N ASP A 313 -30.92 -4.59 -7.41
CA ASP A 313 -32.06 -4.40 -6.51
C ASP A 313 -32.74 -5.71 -6.16
N ARG A 314 -32.90 -6.62 -7.14
CA ARG A 314 -33.46 -7.96 -6.89
C ARG A 314 -32.66 -8.76 -5.85
N GLU A 315 -31.35 -8.60 -5.81
CA GLU A 315 -30.46 -9.42 -4.97
C GLU A 315 -30.06 -8.72 -3.66
N MET A 316 -30.08 -7.39 -3.62
CA MET A 316 -29.39 -6.61 -2.58
C MET A 316 -30.17 -5.39 -2.06
N ALA A 317 -31.28 -4.98 -2.68
CA ALA A 317 -31.99 -3.78 -2.23
C ALA A 317 -32.47 -3.92 -0.79
N ASN A 318 -32.40 -2.81 -0.07
CA ASN A 318 -33.15 -2.61 1.15
C ASN A 318 -33.91 -1.28 0.97
N SER A 319 -35.06 -1.37 0.30
CA SER A 319 -35.83 -0.21 -0.16
C SER A 319 -36.66 0.46 0.93
N ALA A 320 -36.88 -0.23 2.05
CA ALA A 320 -37.65 0.28 3.20
C ALA A 320 -37.00 -0.16 4.53
N PRO A 321 -35.76 0.29 4.82
CA PRO A 321 -35.12 -0.02 6.09
C PRO A 321 -35.89 0.66 7.23
N LYS A 322 -35.91 0.04 8.41
CA LYS A 322 -36.56 0.60 9.59
C LYS A 322 -36.01 1.97 10.00
N VAL A 323 -34.73 2.21 9.74
CA VAL A 323 -34.00 3.43 10.10
C VAL A 323 -33.02 3.82 8.98
N GLY A 324 -32.88 5.12 8.73
CA GLY A 324 -31.89 5.65 7.79
C GLY A 324 -32.30 5.54 6.32
N PRO A 325 -31.39 5.90 5.40
CA PRO A 325 -31.71 5.92 3.98
C PRO A 325 -31.84 4.51 3.40
N ALA A 326 -32.77 4.36 2.46
CA ALA A 326 -32.91 3.16 1.65
C ALA A 326 -31.69 2.93 0.74
N PHE A 327 -31.45 1.67 0.42
CA PHE A 327 -30.52 1.26 -0.63
C PHE A 327 -31.29 0.74 -1.86
N THR A 328 -31.11 1.45 -2.97
CA THR A 328 -31.43 1.03 -4.34
C THR A 328 -30.24 1.37 -5.23
N ALA A 329 -30.03 0.61 -6.30
CA ALA A 329 -28.91 0.80 -7.22
C ALA A 329 -28.93 2.19 -7.88
N ALA A 330 -30.09 2.63 -8.35
CA ALA A 330 -30.26 3.96 -8.94
C ALA A 330 -29.93 5.08 -7.95
N GLY A 331 -30.42 4.98 -6.71
CA GLY A 331 -30.15 5.97 -5.67
C GLY A 331 -28.69 5.98 -5.21
N ASP A 332 -28.02 4.82 -5.19
CA ASP A 332 -26.59 4.71 -4.90
C ASP A 332 -25.74 5.37 -6.00
N ARG A 333 -26.05 5.10 -7.28
CA ARG A 333 -25.39 5.71 -8.45
C ARG A 333 -25.56 7.21 -8.52
N GLN A 334 -26.75 7.70 -8.21
CA GLN A 334 -27.02 9.14 -8.18
C GLN A 334 -26.19 9.85 -7.11
N ARG A 335 -26.04 9.25 -5.92
CA ARG A 335 -25.34 9.86 -4.79
C ARG A 335 -23.82 9.70 -4.85
N HIS A 336 -23.34 8.54 -5.28
CA HIS A 336 -21.94 8.13 -5.13
C HIS A 336 -21.25 7.79 -6.45
N GLY A 337 -21.99 7.70 -7.54
CA GLY A 337 -21.46 7.41 -8.87
C GLY A 337 -20.79 8.62 -9.51
N LEU A 338 -19.78 8.34 -10.34
CA LEU A 338 -19.22 9.30 -11.29
C LEU A 338 -19.95 9.12 -12.62
N ASN A 339 -20.54 10.19 -13.16
CA ASN A 339 -21.36 10.14 -14.38
C ASN A 339 -22.48 9.08 -14.33
N GLY A 340 -23.11 8.91 -13.16
CA GLY A 340 -24.19 7.94 -12.95
C GLY A 340 -23.74 6.47 -12.86
N SER A 341 -22.42 6.21 -12.76
CA SER A 341 -21.89 4.86 -12.60
C SER A 341 -20.95 4.76 -11.39
N THR A 342 -20.99 3.62 -10.70
CA THR A 342 -20.02 3.27 -9.65
C THR A 342 -18.83 2.49 -10.21
N PHE A 343 -18.77 2.24 -11.53
CA PHE A 343 -17.72 1.51 -12.23
C PHE A 343 -16.88 2.46 -13.10
N GLY A 344 -15.65 2.05 -13.40
CA GLY A 344 -14.77 2.77 -14.32
C GLY A 344 -14.24 4.06 -13.73
N ARG A 345 -13.94 4.06 -12.43
CA ARG A 345 -13.44 5.22 -11.70
C ARG A 345 -12.06 4.97 -11.10
N VAL A 346 -11.20 5.97 -11.23
CA VAL A 346 -9.97 6.12 -10.44
C VAL A 346 -10.16 7.25 -9.45
N THR A 347 -9.96 6.98 -8.16
CA THR A 347 -10.05 8.02 -7.11
C THR A 347 -8.72 8.15 -6.39
N LEU A 348 -8.11 9.34 -6.47
CA LEU A 348 -6.88 9.67 -5.76
C LEU A 348 -7.20 10.19 -4.36
N TYR A 349 -6.59 9.59 -3.35
CA TYR A 349 -6.53 10.14 -2.00
C TYR A 349 -5.16 10.76 -1.82
N CYS A 350 -5.10 12.10 -1.82
CA CYS A 350 -3.86 12.82 -1.62
C CYS A 350 -3.78 13.42 -0.21
N ASN A 351 -2.59 13.37 0.39
CA ASN A 351 -2.27 13.99 1.67
C ASN A 351 -1.20 15.08 1.48
N PRO A 352 -1.53 16.37 1.59
CA PRO A 352 -0.55 17.45 1.53
C PRO A 352 0.55 17.38 2.61
N HIS A 353 0.32 16.64 3.70
CA HIS A 353 1.26 16.46 4.82
C HIS A 353 2.21 15.26 4.64
N ASP A 354 2.09 14.52 3.53
CA ASP A 354 2.90 13.32 3.29
C ASP A 354 4.38 13.65 3.01
N GLN A 355 5.23 13.41 4.00
CA GLN A 355 6.68 13.66 3.94
C GLN A 355 7.46 12.57 3.20
N VAL A 356 6.86 11.43 2.86
CA VAL A 356 7.55 10.39 2.07
C VAL A 356 7.40 10.71 0.59
N ILE A 357 6.18 11.01 0.16
CA ILE A 357 5.86 11.21 -1.25
C ILE A 357 6.21 12.62 -1.73
N SER A 358 6.39 13.56 -0.81
CA SER A 358 6.93 14.89 -1.08
C SER A 358 8.45 14.97 -1.20
N ALA A 359 9.17 13.87 -0.94
CA ALA A 359 10.62 13.85 -1.07
C ALA A 359 11.06 14.45 -2.41
N THR A 360 12.11 15.27 -2.40
CA THR A 360 12.56 16.03 -3.58
C THR A 360 12.87 15.15 -4.80
N THR A 361 13.27 13.89 -4.58
CA THR A 361 13.51 12.86 -5.60
C THR A 361 12.24 12.20 -6.18
N VAL A 362 11.06 12.45 -5.59
CA VAL A 362 9.80 11.78 -5.96
C VAL A 362 8.77 12.81 -6.41
N GLN A 363 8.30 13.65 -5.49
CA GLN A 363 7.26 14.64 -5.71
C GLN A 363 5.99 14.07 -6.40
N GLY A 364 5.45 12.98 -5.87
CA GLY A 364 4.33 12.23 -6.47
C GLY A 364 2.97 12.94 -6.44
N ILE A 365 1.98 12.44 -7.19
CA ILE A 365 0.60 12.96 -7.13
C ILE A 365 -0.08 12.63 -5.80
N GLY A 366 0.46 11.70 -5.01
CA GLY A 366 -0.06 11.33 -3.70
C GLY A 366 0.04 12.40 -2.62
N TRP A 367 0.96 13.37 -2.76
CA TRP A 367 1.02 14.53 -1.87
C TRP A 367 0.54 15.81 -2.56
N ARG A 368 0.80 15.97 -3.87
CA ARG A 368 0.46 17.17 -4.68
C ARG A 368 -0.95 17.20 -5.25
N GLY A 369 -1.62 16.05 -5.35
CA GLY A 369 -2.79 15.89 -6.22
C GLY A 369 -2.44 16.11 -7.70
N MET A 370 -3.47 16.21 -8.54
CA MET A 370 -3.33 16.65 -9.93
C MET A 370 -4.08 17.96 -10.14
N ASN A 371 -3.46 18.95 -10.77
CA ASN A 371 -4.15 20.19 -11.15
C ASN A 371 -5.07 19.99 -12.38
N ALA A 372 -5.85 21.00 -12.73
CA ALA A 372 -6.78 20.92 -13.85
C ALA A 372 -6.10 20.66 -15.22
N GLU A 373 -4.88 21.15 -15.41
CA GLU A 373 -4.09 20.94 -16.63
C GLU A 373 -3.58 19.50 -16.72
N GLU A 374 -2.97 18.97 -15.66
CA GLU A 374 -2.51 17.59 -15.54
C GLU A 374 -3.69 16.60 -15.76
N ILE A 375 -4.87 16.89 -15.21
CA ILE A 375 -6.10 16.10 -15.47
C ILE A 375 -6.53 16.22 -16.94
N GLY A 376 -6.38 17.39 -17.56
CA GLY A 376 -6.70 17.62 -18.96
C GLY A 376 -5.79 16.84 -19.91
N VAL A 377 -4.47 16.97 -19.76
CA VAL A 377 -3.49 16.34 -20.67
C VAL A 377 -3.45 14.82 -20.54
N THR A 378 -3.76 14.29 -19.36
CA THR A 378 -3.90 12.84 -19.13
C THR A 378 -5.26 12.30 -19.60
N ASN A 379 -6.15 13.16 -20.09
CA ASN A 379 -7.54 12.80 -20.40
C ASN A 379 -8.24 12.11 -19.22
N GLY A 380 -8.04 12.61 -17.99
CA GLY A 380 -8.62 12.08 -16.77
C GLY A 380 -10.09 12.48 -16.54
N LYS A 381 -10.60 13.48 -17.27
CA LYS A 381 -11.98 13.96 -17.10
C LYS A 381 -13.00 12.81 -17.25
N GLY A 382 -13.90 12.69 -16.28
CA GLY A 382 -14.98 11.69 -16.27
C GLY A 382 -14.55 10.26 -15.91
N VAL A 383 -13.30 10.04 -15.50
CA VAL A 383 -12.77 8.76 -14.99
C VAL A 383 -11.95 8.96 -13.71
N PHE A 384 -11.14 10.01 -13.66
CA PHE A 384 -10.35 10.41 -12.51
C PHE A 384 -11.12 11.38 -11.62
N THR A 385 -10.97 11.21 -10.31
CA THR A 385 -11.45 12.10 -9.26
C THR A 385 -10.44 12.13 -8.13
N GLN A 386 -10.47 13.15 -7.27
CA GLN A 386 -9.58 13.20 -6.11
C GLN A 386 -10.21 13.78 -4.85
N ARG A 387 -9.73 13.29 -3.70
CA ARG A 387 -10.06 13.74 -2.34
C ARG A 387 -8.80 14.19 -1.63
N VAL A 388 -8.90 15.31 -0.93
CA VAL A 388 -7.80 15.90 -0.17
C VAL A 388 -8.00 15.59 1.31
N PHE A 389 -7.09 14.79 1.87
CA PHE A 389 -7.01 14.54 3.31
C PHE A 389 -5.95 15.48 3.88
N ALA A 390 -6.38 16.64 4.37
CA ALA A 390 -5.50 17.62 5.01
C ALA A 390 -6.01 17.94 6.42
N HIS A 391 -5.10 18.11 7.38
CA HIS A 391 -5.45 18.52 8.73
C HIS A 391 -6.32 19.78 8.73
N ARG A 392 -7.44 19.74 9.46
CA ARG A 392 -8.48 20.79 9.54
C ARG A 392 -9.17 21.14 8.21
N TYR A 393 -9.07 20.29 7.19
CA TYR A 393 -9.82 20.42 5.95
C TYR A 393 -10.92 19.36 5.86
N LEU A 394 -12.13 19.74 5.47
CA LEU A 394 -13.25 18.81 5.35
C LEU A 394 -13.08 17.89 4.13
N VAL A 395 -13.05 16.57 4.38
CA VAL A 395 -13.11 15.53 3.35
C VAL A 395 -14.57 15.27 2.98
N GLY A 396 -14.82 15.04 1.69
CA GLY A 396 -16.14 14.62 1.20
C GLY A 396 -17.11 15.73 0.87
N GLN A 397 -16.65 16.99 0.84
CA GLN A 397 -17.45 18.16 0.47
C GLN A 397 -18.06 18.04 -0.93
N VAL A 398 -19.09 18.86 -1.20
CA VAL A 398 -19.68 19.04 -2.53
C VAL A 398 -18.57 19.33 -3.57
N PRO A 399 -18.53 18.60 -4.70
CA PRO A 399 -17.51 18.79 -5.72
C PRO A 399 -17.61 20.16 -6.39
N GLY A 400 -16.49 20.63 -6.94
CA GLY A 400 -16.42 21.89 -7.71
C GLY A 400 -15.66 23.03 -7.02
N LYS A 401 -15.15 22.78 -5.81
CA LYS A 401 -14.14 23.65 -5.16
C LYS A 401 -12.73 23.17 -5.51
N SER A 402 -11.73 23.98 -5.15
CA SER A 402 -10.33 23.58 -5.23
C SER A 402 -9.67 23.66 -3.85
N TYR A 403 -8.68 22.81 -3.62
CA TYR A 403 -7.75 22.94 -2.50
C TYR A 403 -6.52 23.72 -2.95
N ARG A 404 -6.34 24.92 -2.37
CA ARG A 404 -5.21 25.80 -2.62
C ARG A 404 -4.15 25.53 -1.56
N TYR A 405 -3.03 24.91 -1.97
CA TYR A 405 -2.06 24.35 -1.03
C TYR A 405 -1.52 25.36 -0.02
N TRP A 406 -1.31 26.59 -0.45
CA TRP A 406 -0.84 27.66 0.44
C TRP A 406 -2.01 28.31 1.19
N ASP A 407 -3.14 28.57 0.57
CA ASP A 407 -4.20 29.36 1.23
C ASP A 407 -5.06 28.55 2.21
N ASP A 408 -5.19 27.24 1.98
CA ASP A 408 -6.10 26.35 2.72
C ASP A 408 -5.38 25.47 3.74
N ARG A 409 -4.03 25.51 3.82
CA ARG A 409 -3.27 24.80 4.84
C ARG A 409 -3.55 25.34 6.25
N TRP A 410 -3.59 24.45 7.23
CA TRP A 410 -3.94 24.79 8.61
C TRP A 410 -2.90 25.67 9.33
N ASN A 411 -1.62 25.53 8.95
CA ASN A 411 -0.48 26.16 9.61
C ASN A 411 -0.06 27.51 8.99
N LYS A 412 -0.85 28.08 8.07
CA LYS A 412 -0.44 29.25 7.28
C LYS A 412 -0.07 30.50 8.08
N GLU A 413 -0.68 30.69 9.26
CA GLU A 413 -0.43 31.83 10.15
C GLU A 413 0.39 31.44 11.41
N ALA A 414 0.91 30.21 11.50
CA ALA A 414 1.45 29.67 12.76
C ALA A 414 2.81 28.95 12.60
N GLY A 415 3.71 29.17 13.57
CA GLY A 415 4.97 28.43 13.71
C GLY A 415 5.82 28.40 12.44
N ALA A 416 6.45 27.25 12.17
CA ALA A 416 7.22 27.00 10.95
C ALA A 416 6.41 27.17 9.65
N GLY A 417 5.08 27.02 9.72
CA GLY A 417 4.18 27.21 8.59
C GLY A 417 4.04 28.66 8.13
N LYS A 418 4.46 29.64 8.95
CA LYS A 418 4.53 31.06 8.58
C LYS A 418 5.69 31.34 7.61
N ASP A 419 6.83 30.68 7.83
CA ASP A 419 8.09 30.91 7.11
C ASP A 419 8.39 29.81 6.07
N GLY A 420 7.62 28.71 6.06
CA GLY A 420 7.75 27.58 5.14
C GLY A 420 6.45 26.78 4.97
N PHE A 421 6.49 25.70 4.17
CA PHE A 421 5.32 24.84 3.95
C PHE A 421 5.12 23.80 5.07
N TRP A 422 6.22 23.20 5.52
CA TRP A 422 6.22 22.01 6.39
C TRP A 422 6.11 22.32 7.88
N HIS A 423 5.38 21.48 8.59
CA HIS A 423 5.38 21.39 10.05
C HIS A 423 5.52 19.91 10.46
N PRO A 424 6.55 19.54 11.27
CA PRO A 424 7.74 20.33 11.57
C PRO A 424 8.51 20.71 10.28
N PRO A 425 9.42 21.71 10.33
CA PRO A 425 10.21 22.10 9.16
C PRO A 425 10.90 20.91 8.49
N SER A 426 10.93 20.88 7.15
CA SER A 426 11.67 19.85 6.43
C SER A 426 13.15 19.90 6.81
N PRO A 427 13.78 18.78 7.18
CA PRO A 427 15.22 18.73 7.44
C PRO A 427 16.02 19.21 6.23
N ALA A 428 17.07 19.99 6.47
CA ALA A 428 18.04 20.33 5.44
C ALA A 428 18.97 19.14 5.18
N VAL A 429 19.34 18.92 3.91
CA VAL A 429 20.37 17.94 3.54
C VAL A 429 21.71 18.41 4.13
N THR A 430 22.18 17.72 5.16
CA THR A 430 23.48 18.01 5.81
C THR A 430 24.40 16.80 5.62
N HIS A 431 25.69 17.05 5.33
CA HIS A 431 26.66 15.98 5.22
C HIS A 431 26.99 15.42 6.61
N ARG A 432 26.42 14.25 6.93
CA ARG A 432 26.67 13.58 8.21
C ARG A 432 27.89 12.68 8.10
N LEU A 433 29.00 13.12 8.68
CA LEU A 433 30.29 12.42 8.70
C LEU A 433 30.15 10.95 9.13
N ARG A 434 29.35 10.69 10.17
CA ARG A 434 29.11 9.35 10.72
C ARG A 434 28.40 8.44 9.72
N GLN A 435 27.37 8.94 9.02
CA GLN A 435 26.65 8.17 8.00
C GLN A 435 27.48 7.94 6.74
N GLY A 436 28.27 8.95 6.34
CA GLY A 436 29.26 8.82 5.27
C GLY A 436 30.27 7.71 5.59
N LEU A 437 30.90 7.76 6.77
CA LEU A 437 31.85 6.75 7.24
C LEU A 437 31.26 5.34 7.35
N THR A 438 29.97 5.20 7.71
CA THR A 438 29.26 3.91 7.72
C THR A 438 28.86 3.41 6.34
N SER A 439 28.82 4.30 5.33
CA SER A 439 28.48 3.96 3.95
C SER A 439 29.69 3.66 3.07
N SER A 440 30.88 4.16 3.45
CA SER A 440 32.16 3.90 2.79
C SER A 440 32.62 2.45 3.01
N GLU A 441 32.81 1.72 1.91
CA GLU A 441 33.20 0.30 1.91
C GLU A 441 34.73 0.12 1.98
N THR A 442 35.52 1.13 1.63
CA THR A 442 36.99 1.06 1.67
C THR A 442 37.63 2.10 2.60
N LEU A 443 38.87 1.84 3.05
CA LEU A 443 39.63 2.78 3.89
C LEU A 443 39.89 4.11 3.16
N VAL A 444 40.12 4.06 1.84
CA VAL A 444 40.30 5.26 1.00
C VAL A 444 39.02 6.10 0.94
N GLU A 445 37.86 5.45 0.81
CA GLU A 445 36.56 6.12 0.84
C GLU A 445 36.30 6.77 2.21
N LYS A 446 36.65 6.09 3.32
CA LYS A 446 36.54 6.67 4.67
C LYS A 446 37.41 7.91 4.85
N ILE A 447 38.66 7.88 4.36
CA ILE A 447 39.59 9.03 4.39
C ILE A 447 39.04 10.19 3.54
N ALA A 448 38.51 9.89 2.35
CA ALA A 448 37.95 10.89 1.46
C ALA A 448 36.64 11.51 1.99
N THR A 449 35.82 10.74 2.70
CA THR A 449 34.62 11.22 3.41
C THR A 449 34.96 12.18 4.55
N VAL A 450 36.05 11.94 5.28
CA VAL A 450 36.55 12.88 6.31
C VAL A 450 37.06 14.18 5.67
N PHE A 451 37.78 14.08 4.55
CA PHE A 451 38.33 15.23 3.84
C PHE A 451 37.23 16.15 3.26
N MET A 452 36.20 15.57 2.62
CA MET A 452 35.13 16.35 1.97
C MET A 452 34.19 17.05 2.95
N ALA A 453 34.04 16.57 4.18
CA ALA A 453 33.21 17.19 5.21
C ALA A 453 33.53 18.69 5.43
N SER A 454 34.79 19.08 5.19
CA SER A 454 35.26 20.46 5.29
C SER A 454 34.88 21.36 4.10
N LYS A 455 34.44 20.80 2.96
CA LYS A 455 34.23 21.51 1.68
C LYS A 455 32.79 21.46 1.14
N VAL A 456 31.86 20.85 1.89
CA VAL A 456 30.49 20.53 1.44
C VAL A 456 29.61 21.75 1.14
N ASN A 457 29.80 22.87 1.85
CA ASN A 457 28.88 24.02 1.82
C ASN A 457 28.79 24.75 0.45
N HIS A 458 29.60 24.37 -0.54
CA HIS A 458 29.67 25.02 -1.85
C HIS A 458 28.93 24.30 -2.99
N VAL A 459 28.40 23.09 -2.78
CA VAL A 459 27.71 22.34 -3.82
C VAL A 459 26.18 22.51 -3.67
N ALA A 460 25.51 22.96 -4.74
CA ALA A 460 24.09 23.35 -4.73
C ALA A 460 23.14 22.25 -4.20
N LEU A 461 23.51 20.98 -4.35
CA LEU A 461 22.77 19.82 -3.84
C LEU A 461 22.66 19.79 -2.29
N PHE A 462 23.62 20.39 -1.57
CA PHE A 462 23.65 20.45 -0.10
C PHE A 462 22.90 21.65 0.49
N LYS A 463 22.24 22.46 -0.34
CA LYS A 463 21.36 23.55 0.09
C LYS A 463 19.88 23.18 0.01
N GLN A 464 19.55 21.94 -0.37
CA GLN A 464 18.17 21.49 -0.53
C GLN A 464 17.60 20.87 0.75
N HIS A 465 16.29 20.97 0.90
CA HIS A 465 15.53 20.26 1.93
C HIS A 465 15.16 18.85 1.44
N VAL A 466 14.92 17.92 2.38
CA VAL A 466 14.48 16.54 2.05
C VAL A 466 13.15 16.56 1.32
N ASN A 467 12.21 17.36 1.81
CA ASN A 467 10.88 17.51 1.26
C ASN A 467 10.82 18.71 0.34
N ALA A 468 10.16 18.55 -0.80
CA ALA A 468 9.89 19.65 -1.70
C ALA A 468 8.78 20.53 -1.13
N ASP A 469 8.81 21.82 -1.46
CA ASP A 469 7.67 22.71 -1.28
C ASP A 469 6.82 22.70 -2.55
N VAL A 470 5.50 22.75 -2.39
CA VAL A 470 4.61 22.92 -3.53
C VAL A 470 4.77 24.33 -4.09
N ALA A 471 4.77 24.49 -5.42
CA ALA A 471 4.81 25.81 -6.06
C ALA A 471 3.73 26.76 -5.51
N LYS A 472 4.09 28.05 -5.34
CA LYS A 472 3.14 29.09 -4.93
C LYS A 472 1.99 29.17 -5.94
N GLY A 473 0.76 29.25 -5.44
CA GLY A 473 -0.46 29.26 -6.27
C GLY A 473 -0.91 27.89 -6.78
N TRP A 474 -0.21 26.80 -6.44
CA TRP A 474 -0.68 25.45 -6.77
C TRP A 474 -2.04 25.16 -6.13
N SER A 475 -2.95 24.66 -6.97
CA SER A 475 -4.33 24.38 -6.59
C SER A 475 -4.83 23.18 -7.38
N ILE A 476 -5.59 22.33 -6.71
CA ILE A 476 -6.13 21.10 -7.30
C ILE A 476 -7.65 21.07 -7.14
N PRO A 477 -8.41 20.63 -8.15
CA PRO A 477 -9.86 20.50 -8.02
C PRO A 477 -10.22 19.39 -7.01
N VAL A 478 -11.24 19.62 -6.20
CA VAL A 478 -11.89 18.60 -5.37
C VAL A 478 -13.18 18.21 -6.08
N ASP A 479 -13.13 17.08 -6.79
CA ASP A 479 -14.14 16.69 -7.79
C ASP A 479 -14.71 15.28 -7.57
N ALA A 480 -14.26 14.58 -6.53
CA ALA A 480 -14.89 13.32 -6.12
C ALA A 480 -16.34 13.54 -5.65
N PRO A 481 -17.26 12.59 -5.89
CA PRO A 481 -18.65 12.71 -5.43
C PRO A 481 -18.75 13.00 -3.93
N GLU A 482 -19.77 13.77 -3.55
CA GLU A 482 -20.02 14.15 -2.17
C GLU A 482 -20.22 12.90 -1.28
N LEU A 483 -19.67 12.93 -0.07
CA LEU A 483 -19.85 11.86 0.91
C LEU A 483 -21.08 12.15 1.77
N PRO A 484 -21.82 11.12 2.25
CA PRO A 484 -22.98 11.32 3.13
C PRO A 484 -22.68 12.14 4.38
N ARG A 485 -21.43 12.10 4.84
CA ARG A 485 -20.93 12.88 5.97
C ARG A 485 -19.60 13.49 5.58
N HIS A 486 -19.51 14.82 5.65
CA HIS A 486 -18.23 15.51 5.58
C HIS A 486 -17.53 15.35 6.93
N PHE A 487 -16.21 15.14 6.91
CA PHE A 487 -15.45 14.91 8.14
C PHE A 487 -14.07 15.55 8.09
N LEU A 488 -13.56 15.94 9.24
CA LEU A 488 -12.15 16.30 9.39
C LEU A 488 -11.35 15.01 9.52
N PRO A 489 -10.27 14.82 8.72
CA PRO A 489 -9.45 13.63 8.84
C PRO A 489 -8.72 13.66 10.18
N THR A 490 -8.55 12.48 10.76
CA THR A 490 -7.93 12.28 12.09
C THR A 490 -6.88 11.18 12.00
N ALA A 491 -5.87 11.24 12.85
CA ALA A 491 -4.92 10.15 12.92
C ALA A 491 -5.39 9.06 13.89
N TYR A 492 -4.83 7.87 13.74
CA TYR A 492 -5.09 6.73 14.63
C TYR A 492 -3.78 6.02 14.94
N ARG A 493 -3.37 6.05 16.22
CA ARG A 493 -2.13 5.40 16.69
C ARG A 493 -2.41 4.65 17.97
N TYR A 494 -1.86 3.44 18.07
CA TYR A 494 -1.86 2.63 19.28
C TYR A 494 -3.25 2.53 19.96
N GLY A 495 -4.28 2.29 19.16
CA GLY A 495 -5.66 2.17 19.66
C GLY A 495 -6.42 3.49 19.86
N LYS A 496 -5.79 4.65 19.65
CA LYS A 496 -6.34 5.97 19.98
C LYS A 496 -6.51 6.85 18.75
N LEU A 497 -7.68 7.48 18.65
CA LEU A 497 -7.93 8.55 17.67
C LEU A 497 -7.28 9.86 18.16
N SER A 498 -6.62 10.56 17.24
CA SER A 498 -6.07 11.89 17.45
C SER A 498 -6.71 12.87 16.48
N PRO A 499 -7.25 14.02 16.95
CA PRO A 499 -7.74 15.06 16.06
C PRO A 499 -6.60 15.72 15.24
N GLN A 500 -5.36 15.53 15.69
CA GLN A 500 -4.16 15.99 15.00
C GLN A 500 -3.83 15.00 13.88
N PHE A 501 -4.09 15.40 12.63
CA PHE A 501 -3.86 14.58 11.43
C PHE A 501 -2.49 14.83 10.80
N ASP A 502 -1.97 16.05 10.94
CA ASP A 502 -0.56 16.38 10.72
C ASP A 502 0.15 16.16 12.07
N GLU A 503 0.73 14.97 12.25
CA GLU A 503 0.97 14.39 13.57
C GLU A 503 2.23 14.90 14.27
N GLY A 504 3.02 15.77 13.64
CA GLY A 504 4.21 16.35 14.25
C GLY A 504 5.32 15.32 14.46
N ILE A 505 5.61 14.95 15.71
CA ILE A 505 6.62 13.93 16.06
C ILE A 505 5.95 12.54 16.23
N ASP A 506 6.58 11.51 15.68
CA ASP A 506 6.19 10.10 15.83
C ASP A 506 7.36 9.30 16.40
N ALA A 507 7.46 9.29 17.73
CA ALA A 507 8.54 8.60 18.39
C ALA A 507 8.36 7.09 18.26
N VAL A 508 9.31 6.43 17.57
CA VAL A 508 9.24 4.99 17.25
C VAL A 508 9.11 4.13 18.52
N GLY A 509 9.72 4.56 19.63
CA GLY A 509 9.62 3.89 20.93
C GLY A 509 8.20 3.83 21.52
N ASN A 510 7.25 4.63 21.02
CA ASN A 510 5.84 4.55 21.42
C ASN A 510 5.19 3.22 21.05
N ALA A 511 5.73 2.48 20.07
CA ALA A 511 5.20 1.17 19.66
C ALA A 511 5.40 0.06 20.71
N ARG A 512 6.22 0.29 21.74
CA ARG A 512 6.41 -0.63 22.87
C ARG A 512 5.11 -0.82 23.66
N GLU A 513 4.96 -2.01 24.24
CA GLU A 513 3.76 -2.45 24.96
C GLU A 513 3.59 -1.67 26.28
N ALA A 514 2.56 -0.82 26.36
CA ALA A 514 2.35 0.07 27.49
C ALA A 514 1.99 -0.64 28.81
N ARG A 515 1.41 -1.85 28.72
CA ARG A 515 0.89 -2.61 29.87
C ARG A 515 1.51 -4.01 29.98
N LYS A 516 2.78 -4.13 29.59
CA LYS A 516 3.53 -5.38 29.69
C LYS A 516 3.69 -5.81 31.14
N SER A 517 3.20 -7.00 31.48
CA SER A 517 3.26 -7.53 32.84
C SER A 517 4.69 -7.88 33.25
N GLU A 518 5.01 -7.79 34.55
CA GLU A 518 6.37 -8.00 35.07
C GLU A 518 6.92 -9.40 34.75
N ASP A 519 6.07 -10.43 34.71
CA ASP A 519 6.42 -11.80 34.33
C ASP A 519 6.79 -11.94 32.84
N LYS A 520 6.33 -11.00 31.99
CA LYS A 520 6.65 -10.96 30.56
C LYS A 520 7.87 -10.08 30.24
N LYS A 521 8.29 -9.23 31.17
CA LYS A 521 9.51 -8.43 31.00
C LYS A 521 10.73 -9.32 31.14
N LYS A 522 11.73 -9.09 30.30
CA LYS A 522 12.97 -9.86 30.27
C LYS A 522 14.12 -8.98 30.74
N ALA A 523 14.83 -9.41 31.79
CA ALA A 523 16.05 -8.73 32.21
C ALA A 523 17.09 -8.75 31.08
N GLY A 524 17.75 -7.62 30.82
CA GLY A 524 18.66 -7.39 29.70
C GLY A 524 17.97 -7.18 28.35
N ASP A 525 16.63 -7.11 28.30
CA ASP A 525 15.92 -6.80 27.05
C ASP A 525 15.92 -5.28 26.83
N PRO A 526 16.53 -4.79 25.72
CA PRO A 526 16.71 -3.37 25.48
C PRO A 526 15.39 -2.61 25.27
N TYR A 527 14.25 -3.27 25.02
CA TYR A 527 12.97 -2.58 24.92
C TYR A 527 12.32 -2.40 26.29
N ASP A 528 12.45 -3.42 27.15
CA ASP A 528 11.90 -3.42 28.50
C ASP A 528 12.68 -2.50 29.43
N GLU A 529 14.00 -2.39 29.24
CA GLU A 529 14.90 -1.55 30.04
C GLU A 529 15.08 -0.14 29.47
N HIS A 530 14.50 0.18 28.31
CA HIS A 530 14.65 1.50 27.70
C HIS A 530 13.90 2.58 28.48
N VAL A 531 14.67 3.53 29.01
CA VAL A 531 14.17 4.71 29.73
C VAL A 531 13.48 5.66 28.75
N THR A 532 12.30 6.16 29.14
CA THR A 532 11.58 7.16 28.34
C THR A 532 12.43 8.42 28.16
N LEU A 533 12.66 8.79 26.90
CA LEU A 533 13.35 9.98 26.45
C LEU A 533 12.33 11.00 25.91
N LYS A 534 12.66 12.28 26.04
CA LYS A 534 11.88 13.39 25.47
C LYS A 534 12.53 13.85 24.18
N SER A 535 11.71 14.33 23.24
CA SER A 535 12.22 14.99 22.04
C SER A 535 13.01 16.25 22.39
N GLU A 536 13.92 16.64 21.50
CA GLU A 536 14.80 17.81 21.64
C GLU A 536 14.00 19.10 21.82
N ASP A 537 12.85 19.21 21.16
CA ASP A 537 11.91 20.33 21.28
C ASP A 537 10.95 20.23 22.49
N GLY A 538 10.99 19.11 23.21
CA GLY A 538 10.13 18.81 24.36
C GLY A 538 8.65 18.59 24.03
N SER A 539 8.26 18.54 22.75
CA SER A 539 6.86 18.39 22.32
C SER A 539 6.34 16.95 22.44
N ALA A 540 7.23 15.95 22.45
CA ALA A 540 6.90 14.54 22.51
C ALA A 540 7.86 13.73 23.41
N ASN A 541 7.52 12.46 23.61
CA ASN A 541 8.38 11.46 24.26
C ASN A 541 8.12 10.07 23.68
N ASP A 542 9.06 9.16 23.88
CA ASP A 542 9.02 7.80 23.35
C ASP A 542 8.50 6.75 24.37
N GLY A 543 7.75 7.20 25.39
CA GLY A 543 7.13 6.32 26.37
C GLY A 543 6.20 5.31 25.71
N PRO A 544 6.08 4.08 26.23
CA PRO A 544 5.31 3.03 25.58
C PRO A 544 3.82 3.38 25.52
N GLN A 545 3.22 3.28 24.34
CA GLN A 545 1.79 3.53 24.09
C GLN A 545 1.08 2.37 23.40
N GLY A 546 1.85 1.48 22.79
CA GLY A 546 1.41 0.35 21.98
C GLY A 546 0.92 -0.86 22.78
N ASP A 547 0.71 -1.94 22.05
CA ASP A 547 0.33 -3.25 22.52
C ASP A 547 1.38 -4.31 22.10
N GLN A 548 1.10 -5.57 22.41
CA GLN A 548 2.00 -6.68 22.08
C GLN A 548 2.26 -6.79 20.56
N ASP A 549 1.27 -6.49 19.72
CA ASP A 549 1.38 -6.61 18.26
C ASP A 549 2.21 -5.47 17.68
N SER A 550 2.05 -4.23 18.18
CA SER A 550 2.90 -3.11 17.76
C SER A 550 4.35 -3.28 18.23
N GLU A 551 4.59 -3.81 19.42
CA GLU A 551 5.96 -4.10 19.88
C GLU A 551 6.59 -5.24 19.06
N ALA A 552 5.83 -6.28 18.72
CA ALA A 552 6.31 -7.36 17.86
C ALA A 552 6.73 -6.85 16.47
N ARG A 553 5.97 -5.91 15.89
CA ARG A 553 6.33 -5.24 14.62
C ARG A 553 7.60 -4.40 14.75
N LEU A 554 7.71 -3.61 15.81
CA LEU A 554 8.93 -2.84 16.11
C LEU A 554 10.15 -3.76 16.20
N ARG A 555 10.04 -4.87 16.94
CA ARG A 555 11.09 -5.88 17.08
C ARG A 555 11.43 -6.52 15.73
N TYR A 556 10.44 -6.81 14.89
CA TYR A 556 10.64 -7.37 13.55
C TYR A 556 11.45 -6.44 12.63
N GLU A 557 11.10 -5.15 12.59
CA GLU A 557 11.85 -4.13 11.85
C GLU A 557 13.28 -3.96 12.38
N HIS A 558 13.44 -3.83 13.70
CA HIS A 558 14.74 -3.73 14.34
C HIS A 558 15.63 -4.95 14.06
N ARG A 559 15.06 -6.17 14.03
CA ARG A 559 15.81 -7.38 13.66
C ARG A 559 16.26 -7.37 12.21
N ALA A 560 15.42 -6.90 11.29
CA ALA A 560 15.84 -6.75 9.90
C ALA A 560 16.98 -5.73 9.76
N ARG A 561 16.89 -4.61 10.49
CA ARG A 561 17.96 -3.60 10.58
C ARG A 561 19.24 -4.17 11.20
N LEU A 562 19.14 -4.96 12.28
CA LEU A 562 20.26 -5.65 12.92
C LEU A 562 20.96 -6.61 11.95
N ARG A 563 20.21 -7.45 11.23
CA ARG A 563 20.81 -8.38 10.24
C ARG A 563 21.55 -7.62 9.14
N MET A 564 20.98 -6.52 8.65
CA MET A 564 21.64 -5.65 7.67
C MET A 564 22.96 -5.07 8.24
N GLN A 565 22.94 -4.51 9.45
CA GLN A 565 24.13 -3.94 10.09
C GLN A 565 25.19 -5.00 10.43
N ALA A 566 24.78 -6.18 10.88
CA ALA A 566 25.70 -7.29 11.16
C ALA A 566 26.43 -7.75 9.90
N ARG A 567 25.72 -7.84 8.75
CA ARG A 567 26.33 -8.12 7.44
C ARG A 567 27.28 -7.02 6.98
N ARG A 568 27.03 -5.75 7.33
CA ARG A 568 27.96 -4.64 7.07
C ARG A 568 29.22 -4.68 7.93
N GLY A 569 29.09 -5.15 9.17
CA GLY A 569 30.18 -5.24 10.13
C GLY A 569 30.95 -6.56 10.10
N ASP A 570 30.84 -7.33 9.00
CA ASP A 570 31.47 -8.64 8.84
C ASP A 570 31.14 -9.65 9.96
N ARG A 571 29.96 -9.52 10.59
CA ARG A 571 29.43 -10.41 11.64
C ARG A 571 28.50 -11.51 11.11
N ALA A 572 28.51 -11.73 9.80
CA ALA A 572 27.73 -12.77 9.13
C ALA A 572 28.63 -13.87 8.59
N ASP A 573 28.11 -15.10 8.50
CA ASP A 573 28.84 -16.20 7.87
C ASP A 573 28.98 -16.01 6.34
N VAL A 574 29.68 -16.93 5.67
CA VAL A 574 29.89 -16.92 4.21
C VAL A 574 28.59 -17.00 3.39
N GLN A 575 27.49 -17.40 4.00
CA GLN A 575 26.16 -17.43 3.39
C GLN A 575 25.32 -16.19 3.73
N GLY A 576 25.85 -15.28 4.55
CA GLY A 576 25.17 -14.06 5.01
C GLY A 576 24.20 -14.29 6.18
N ASN A 577 24.27 -15.44 6.87
CA ASN A 577 23.50 -15.69 8.08
C ASN A 577 24.15 -15.00 9.28
N VAL A 578 23.33 -14.47 10.18
CA VAL A 578 23.76 -13.78 11.40
C VAL A 578 23.39 -14.65 12.60
N ALA A 579 24.39 -15.04 13.40
CA ALA A 579 24.18 -15.87 14.59
C ALA A 579 23.23 -15.18 15.59
N GLY A 580 22.35 -15.94 16.24
CA GLY A 580 21.32 -15.41 17.16
C GLY A 580 20.09 -14.76 16.51
N GLU A 581 20.12 -14.43 15.22
CA GLU A 581 19.03 -13.71 14.55
C GLU A 581 18.03 -14.62 13.82
N ARG A 582 17.84 -15.83 14.35
CA ARG A 582 16.78 -16.78 13.99
C ARG A 582 16.05 -17.25 15.25
N PRO A 583 14.78 -17.71 15.16
CA PRO A 583 14.08 -18.29 16.31
C PRO A 583 14.92 -19.40 16.97
N GLY A 584 15.18 -19.26 18.28
CA GLY A 584 15.99 -20.23 19.05
C GLY A 584 17.48 -20.29 18.68
N GLY A 585 17.99 -19.35 17.87
CA GLY A 585 19.38 -19.32 17.46
C GLY A 585 20.33 -18.98 18.62
N GLN A 586 21.42 -19.72 18.73
CA GLN A 586 22.51 -19.38 19.65
C GLN A 586 23.38 -18.25 19.09
N SER A 587 23.93 -17.45 19.99
CA SER A 587 24.85 -16.33 19.69
C SER A 587 25.92 -16.24 20.75
N THR A 588 27.03 -15.58 20.44
CA THR A 588 28.06 -15.25 21.43
C THR A 588 27.61 -14.12 22.36
N GLU A 589 28.23 -14.03 23.55
CA GLU A 589 28.03 -12.90 24.46
C GLU A 589 28.40 -11.56 23.81
N GLU A 590 29.47 -11.54 23.00
CA GLU A 590 29.89 -10.36 22.24
C GLU A 590 28.77 -9.89 21.29
N TYR A 591 28.13 -10.81 20.58
CA TYR A 591 27.03 -10.46 19.67
C TYR A 591 25.82 -9.93 20.44
N GLN A 592 25.47 -10.54 21.57
CA GLN A 592 24.35 -10.07 22.39
C GLN A 592 24.60 -8.67 22.94
N SER A 593 25.81 -8.39 23.42
CA SER A 593 26.20 -7.04 23.85
C SER A 593 26.07 -6.03 22.72
N TRP A 594 26.64 -6.33 21.54
CA TRP A 594 26.52 -5.48 20.35
C TRP A 594 25.06 -5.26 19.93
N ARG A 595 24.24 -6.33 19.94
CA ARG A 595 22.82 -6.28 19.59
C ARG A 595 22.04 -5.35 20.52
N THR A 596 22.25 -5.48 21.83
CA THR A 596 21.60 -4.64 22.84
C THR A 596 21.99 -3.17 22.65
N GLU A 597 23.26 -2.88 22.40
CA GLU A 597 23.74 -1.53 22.08
C GLU A 597 23.06 -0.95 20.83
N GLN A 598 22.99 -1.73 19.74
CA GLN A 598 22.35 -1.27 18.50
C GLN A 598 20.85 -1.00 18.67
N ILE A 599 20.11 -1.87 19.38
CA ILE A 599 18.68 -1.63 19.62
C ILE A 599 18.48 -0.37 20.46
N GLY A 600 19.29 -0.16 21.51
CA GLY A 600 19.24 1.06 22.31
C GLY A 600 19.52 2.31 21.46
N ALA A 601 20.47 2.22 20.52
CA ALA A 601 20.72 3.29 19.56
C ALA A 601 19.52 3.54 18.62
N PHE A 602 18.84 2.50 18.13
CA PHE A 602 17.66 2.66 17.27
C PHE A 602 16.51 3.35 17.99
N LEU A 603 16.24 2.96 19.24
CA LEU A 603 15.20 3.59 20.05
C LEU A 603 15.52 5.07 20.29
N LYS A 604 16.77 5.39 20.63
CA LYS A 604 17.23 6.77 20.81
C LYS A 604 17.14 7.60 19.53
N GLU A 605 17.51 7.05 18.38
CA GLU A 605 17.37 7.72 17.08
C GLU A 605 15.91 8.04 16.74
N GLY A 606 14.98 7.19 17.17
CA GLY A 606 13.55 7.33 16.89
C GLY A 606 12.82 8.39 17.72
N VAL A 607 13.46 9.00 18.73
CA VAL A 607 12.82 9.96 19.65
C VAL A 607 12.38 11.25 18.95
N ASP A 608 13.24 11.77 18.07
CA ASP A 608 13.02 13.02 17.33
C ASP A 608 12.48 12.79 15.91
N GLN A 609 12.00 11.58 15.62
CA GLN A 609 11.53 11.23 14.29
C GLN A 609 10.20 11.92 14.01
N SER A 610 10.15 12.75 12.96
CA SER A 610 8.89 13.32 12.48
C SER A 610 7.94 12.24 11.99
N ALA A 611 6.66 12.43 12.30
CA ALA A 611 5.57 11.73 11.62
C ALA A 611 5.69 11.97 10.11
N THR A 612 5.55 10.91 9.32
CA THR A 612 5.58 11.07 7.86
C THR A 612 4.22 11.40 7.27
N ASP A 613 3.16 11.19 8.04
CA ASP A 613 1.74 11.21 7.65
C ASP A 613 1.41 10.39 6.38
N HIS A 614 2.32 9.51 5.97
CA HIS A 614 2.25 8.80 4.70
C HIS A 614 1.15 7.73 4.69
N SER A 615 0.93 7.07 5.82
CA SER A 615 -0.03 5.98 5.97
C SER A 615 -1.30 6.40 6.73
N THR A 616 -1.37 7.63 7.24
CA THR A 616 -2.43 8.10 8.14
C THR A 616 -3.84 8.03 7.52
N ILE A 617 -3.93 8.11 6.18
CA ILE A 617 -5.20 7.88 5.47
C ILE A 617 -5.69 6.44 5.66
N VAL A 618 -4.82 5.44 5.51
CA VAL A 618 -5.21 4.02 5.45
C VAL A 618 -5.13 3.29 6.80
N THR A 619 -4.41 3.83 7.77
CA THR A 619 -4.32 3.23 9.12
C THR A 619 -5.53 3.53 10.00
N ASN A 620 -6.36 4.52 9.63
CA ASN A 620 -7.58 4.88 10.34
C ASN A 620 -8.81 4.26 9.68
N SER A 621 -9.51 3.38 10.41
CA SER A 621 -10.72 2.71 9.91
C SER A 621 -11.85 3.69 9.59
N GLU A 622 -11.92 4.85 10.25
CA GLU A 622 -12.95 5.86 9.97
C GLU A 622 -12.82 6.45 8.57
N HIS A 623 -11.59 6.60 8.04
CA HIS A 623 -11.39 7.09 6.67
C HIS A 623 -11.90 6.08 5.64
N ALA A 624 -11.68 4.78 5.88
CA ALA A 624 -12.23 3.74 5.02
C ALA A 624 -13.76 3.65 5.12
N ARG A 625 -14.31 3.80 6.33
CA ARG A 625 -15.76 3.80 6.60
C ARG A 625 -16.47 4.98 5.93
N LEU A 626 -15.93 6.18 6.10
CA LEU A 626 -16.57 7.42 5.67
C LEU A 626 -16.31 7.77 4.21
N ALA A 627 -15.16 7.36 3.64
CA ALA A 627 -14.80 7.67 2.25
C ALA A 627 -14.66 6.43 1.37
N ALA A 628 -13.74 5.51 1.67
CA ALA A 628 -13.40 4.40 0.75
C ALA A 628 -14.60 3.51 0.41
N ALA A 629 -15.47 3.24 1.40
CA ALA A 629 -16.71 2.47 1.21
C ALA A 629 -17.69 3.08 0.18
N TYR A 630 -17.60 4.38 -0.09
CA TYR A 630 -18.41 5.09 -1.08
C TYR A 630 -17.69 5.25 -2.43
N ASP A 631 -16.36 5.03 -2.45
CA ASP A 631 -15.55 5.10 -3.66
C ASP A 631 -15.39 3.74 -4.39
N VAL A 632 -15.71 2.63 -3.73
CA VAL A 632 -15.68 1.29 -4.32
C VAL A 632 -16.86 1.02 -5.28
N ALA A 633 -16.63 0.12 -6.24
CA ALA A 633 -17.66 -0.39 -7.13
C ALA A 633 -18.66 -1.27 -6.36
N VAL A 634 -19.96 -1.10 -6.65
CA VAL A 634 -21.04 -1.89 -6.05
C VAL A 634 -21.81 -2.64 -7.14
N GLY A 635 -21.97 -3.94 -6.93
CA GLY A 635 -22.79 -4.83 -7.73
C GLY A 635 -22.98 -6.15 -7.01
N VAL A 636 -23.29 -7.22 -7.75
CA VAL A 636 -23.62 -8.53 -7.15
C VAL A 636 -22.40 -9.45 -7.28
N CYS A 637 -21.83 -9.87 -6.15
CA CYS A 637 -20.79 -10.91 -6.08
C CYS A 637 -21.35 -12.17 -5.40
N THR A 638 -21.34 -13.28 -6.12
CA THR A 638 -21.86 -14.59 -5.68
C THR A 638 -20.76 -15.59 -5.34
N LEU A 639 -19.52 -15.14 -5.17
CA LEU A 639 -18.41 -16.00 -4.74
C LEU A 639 -18.72 -16.57 -3.35
N SER A 640 -18.55 -17.88 -3.20
CA SER A 640 -18.69 -18.57 -1.91
C SER A 640 -17.57 -18.18 -0.94
N GLU A 641 -17.77 -18.44 0.35
CA GLU A 641 -16.72 -18.27 1.36
C GLU A 641 -15.48 -19.12 1.04
N GLU A 642 -15.67 -20.35 0.55
CA GLU A 642 -14.60 -21.22 0.08
C GLU A 642 -13.82 -20.60 -1.10
N ALA A 643 -14.52 -20.06 -2.10
CA ALA A 643 -13.88 -19.36 -3.21
C ALA A 643 -13.10 -18.13 -2.75
N MET A 644 -13.67 -17.34 -1.83
CA MET A 644 -12.96 -16.20 -1.22
C MET A 644 -11.74 -16.64 -0.42
N ARG A 645 -11.80 -17.79 0.27
CA ARG A 645 -10.66 -18.37 1.00
C ARG A 645 -9.55 -18.78 0.02
N GLU A 646 -9.86 -19.48 -1.07
CA GLU A 646 -8.88 -19.86 -2.10
C GLU A 646 -8.21 -18.63 -2.73
N LEU A 647 -8.98 -17.58 -3.03
CA LEU A 647 -8.44 -16.32 -3.56
C LEU A 647 -7.55 -15.58 -2.54
N ARG A 648 -7.85 -15.68 -1.23
CA ARG A 648 -6.98 -15.13 -0.17
C ARG A 648 -5.65 -15.87 -0.06
N VAL A 649 -5.63 -17.19 -0.29
CA VAL A 649 -4.39 -17.98 -0.40
C VAL A 649 -3.59 -17.51 -1.61
N GLU A 650 -4.23 -17.39 -2.79
CA GLU A 650 -3.57 -16.92 -4.02
C GLU A 650 -2.96 -15.51 -3.89
N ALA A 651 -3.66 -14.62 -3.17
CA ALA A 651 -3.23 -13.24 -2.95
C ALA A 651 -1.97 -13.10 -2.10
N ASP A 652 -1.64 -14.08 -1.26
CA ASP A 652 -0.44 -14.07 -0.42
C ASP A 652 0.68 -14.90 -1.05
N TRP A 653 1.76 -14.25 -1.51
CA TRP A 653 2.89 -14.94 -2.15
C TRP A 653 3.56 -16.00 -1.27
N ARG A 654 3.38 -15.91 0.05
CA ARG A 654 3.93 -16.86 1.02
C ARG A 654 3.19 -18.20 1.03
N TYR A 655 1.96 -18.26 0.49
CA TYR A 655 1.07 -19.42 0.53
C TYR A 655 0.86 -20.10 -0.82
N TRP A 656 1.84 -19.95 -1.70
CA TRP A 656 1.79 -20.55 -3.03
C TRP A 656 1.67 -22.08 -3.00
N ASP A 657 2.20 -22.73 -1.96
CA ASP A 657 2.19 -24.17 -1.73
C ASP A 657 0.80 -24.68 -1.30
N GLY A 658 -0.01 -23.82 -0.69
CA GLY A 658 -1.41 -24.09 -0.36
C GLY A 658 -2.37 -24.05 -1.55
N LEU A 659 -1.91 -23.63 -2.73
CA LEU A 659 -2.71 -23.72 -3.96
C LEU A 659 -2.76 -25.17 -4.46
N LYS A 660 -3.90 -25.60 -5.03
CA LYS A 660 -4.03 -26.92 -5.68
C LYS A 660 -2.94 -27.12 -6.75
N GLU A 661 -2.43 -28.34 -6.92
CA GLU A 661 -1.33 -28.63 -7.87
C GLU A 661 -1.65 -28.21 -9.31
N ASN A 662 -2.91 -28.35 -9.71
CA ASN A 662 -3.41 -27.95 -11.01
C ASN A 662 -3.87 -26.48 -11.09
N HIS A 663 -3.66 -25.67 -10.04
CA HIS A 663 -4.04 -24.27 -10.05
C HIS A 663 -3.24 -23.52 -11.13
N PRO A 664 -3.90 -22.82 -12.07
CA PRO A 664 -3.25 -22.29 -13.28
C PRO A 664 -2.15 -21.25 -12.99
N HIS A 665 -2.12 -20.70 -11.78
CA HIS A 665 -1.17 -19.66 -11.38
C HIS A 665 -0.21 -20.10 -10.27
N ARG A 666 -0.20 -21.40 -9.89
CA ARG A 666 0.71 -21.95 -8.86
C ARG A 666 2.18 -21.76 -9.22
N TYR A 667 2.52 -21.80 -10.51
CA TYR A 667 3.90 -21.61 -11.00
C TYR A 667 4.54 -20.28 -10.55
N LEU A 668 3.75 -19.24 -10.29
CA LEU A 668 4.27 -17.94 -9.80
C LEU A 668 4.89 -18.05 -8.40
N GLY A 669 4.60 -19.13 -7.67
CA GLY A 669 5.24 -19.48 -6.40
C GLY A 669 6.74 -19.79 -6.51
N GLU A 670 7.22 -20.16 -7.71
CA GLU A 670 8.64 -20.46 -7.96
C GLU A 670 9.55 -19.32 -7.48
N TYR A 671 9.14 -18.06 -7.65
CA TYR A 671 9.93 -16.92 -7.16
C TYR A 671 10.05 -16.89 -5.65
N PHE A 672 8.98 -17.15 -4.90
CA PHE A 672 9.06 -17.14 -3.44
C PHE A 672 9.88 -18.31 -2.91
N ASP A 673 9.77 -19.47 -3.55
CA ASP A 673 10.48 -20.70 -3.18
C ASP A 673 11.97 -20.66 -3.54
N GLN A 674 12.29 -20.31 -4.79
CA GLN A 674 13.61 -20.47 -5.40
C GLN A 674 14.33 -19.15 -5.69
N SER A 675 13.71 -17.99 -5.40
CA SER A 675 14.20 -16.65 -5.76
C SER A 675 14.43 -16.47 -7.28
N THR A 676 13.86 -17.35 -8.10
CA THR A 676 14.02 -17.39 -9.57
C THR A 676 12.67 -17.66 -10.23
N MET A 677 12.57 -17.40 -11.54
CA MET A 677 11.40 -17.73 -12.36
C MET A 677 11.88 -18.42 -13.63
N LEU A 678 11.31 -19.58 -13.96
CA LEU A 678 11.73 -20.41 -15.09
C LEU A 678 13.25 -20.66 -15.10
N LYS A 679 13.82 -20.94 -13.92
CA LYS A 679 15.28 -21.12 -13.71
C LYS A 679 16.15 -19.91 -14.08
N LYS A 680 15.57 -18.71 -14.23
CA LYS A 680 16.29 -17.45 -14.49
C LYS A 680 16.23 -16.54 -13.26
N THR A 681 17.22 -15.67 -13.13
CA THR A 681 17.09 -14.51 -12.25
C THR A 681 15.87 -13.69 -12.68
N LEU A 682 15.26 -12.97 -11.75
CA LEU A 682 13.98 -12.34 -12.02
C LEU A 682 14.06 -11.24 -13.09
N ASP A 683 15.19 -10.54 -13.19
CA ASP A 683 15.52 -9.62 -14.28
C ASP A 683 15.64 -10.34 -15.63
N GLY A 684 16.30 -11.50 -15.66
CA GLY A 684 16.38 -12.35 -16.86
C GLY A 684 15.01 -12.90 -17.30
N TRP A 685 14.09 -13.12 -16.35
CA TRP A 685 12.72 -13.55 -16.62
C TRP A 685 11.86 -12.47 -17.29
N LEU A 686 12.20 -11.17 -17.18
CA LEU A 686 11.45 -10.09 -17.84
C LEU A 686 11.42 -10.18 -19.38
N SER A 687 12.32 -10.97 -19.96
CA SER A 687 12.30 -11.32 -21.39
C SER A 687 11.13 -12.22 -21.80
N ASN A 688 10.47 -12.89 -20.83
CA ASN A 688 9.27 -13.68 -21.09
C ASN A 688 8.10 -12.77 -21.49
N GLU A 689 7.31 -13.20 -22.48
CA GLU A 689 6.19 -12.44 -23.00
C GLU A 689 5.23 -11.96 -21.91
N GLU A 690 4.89 -12.82 -20.93
CA GLU A 690 3.92 -12.48 -19.88
C GLU A 690 4.43 -11.40 -18.92
N ALA A 691 5.76 -11.31 -18.75
CA ALA A 691 6.43 -10.39 -17.84
C ALA A 691 6.99 -9.16 -18.57
N SER A 692 7.08 -9.19 -19.90
CA SER A 692 7.60 -8.10 -20.71
C SER A 692 6.80 -6.81 -20.49
N ARG A 693 7.42 -5.63 -20.64
CA ARG A 693 6.71 -4.36 -20.46
C ARG A 693 5.62 -4.16 -21.55
N PRO A 694 4.35 -3.91 -21.18
CA PRO A 694 3.31 -3.51 -22.14
C PRO A 694 3.72 -2.27 -22.94
N ARG A 695 3.46 -2.27 -24.25
CA ARG A 695 3.82 -1.13 -25.14
C ARG A 695 3.09 0.17 -24.78
N SER A 696 1.94 0.06 -24.13
CA SER A 696 1.17 1.19 -23.58
C SER A 696 1.81 1.84 -22.35
N ILE A 697 2.84 1.21 -21.76
CA ILE A 697 3.72 1.81 -20.75
C ILE A 697 4.94 2.34 -21.49
N LEU A 698 4.97 3.64 -21.71
CA LEU A 698 6.05 4.30 -22.43
C LEU A 698 7.30 4.36 -21.54
N ASP A 699 8.46 4.33 -22.17
CA ASP A 699 9.75 4.49 -21.52
C ASP A 699 10.69 5.27 -22.42
N GLU A 700 10.65 6.59 -22.28
CA GLU A 700 11.47 7.52 -23.05
C GLU A 700 12.25 8.36 -22.05
N ARG A 701 13.58 8.36 -22.18
CA ARG A 701 14.49 8.94 -21.18
C ARG A 701 15.10 10.25 -21.66
N SER A 702 15.46 11.11 -20.71
CA SER A 702 15.86 12.50 -20.97
C SER A 702 17.21 12.67 -21.67
N TRP A 703 18.16 11.74 -21.51
CA TRP A 703 19.55 11.92 -21.98
C TRP A 703 19.94 10.89 -23.04
N LYS A 704 20.31 11.34 -24.24
CA LYS A 704 20.95 10.45 -25.22
C LYS A 704 22.42 10.26 -24.85
N LYS A 705 22.93 9.03 -24.80
CA LYS A 705 24.39 8.80 -24.73
C LYS A 705 25.07 9.52 -25.88
N SER A 706 25.99 10.44 -25.59
CA SER A 706 26.84 10.97 -26.65
C SER A 706 27.80 9.85 -27.10
N ILE A 707 28.02 9.71 -28.41
CA ILE A 707 28.88 8.68 -29.01
C ILE A 707 30.33 8.75 -28.49
N ALA A 708 30.73 9.86 -27.84
CA ALA A 708 32.07 10.08 -27.32
C ALA A 708 32.39 9.31 -26.01
N GLU A 709 31.39 8.85 -25.25
CA GLU A 709 31.61 8.15 -23.97
C GLU A 709 31.57 6.62 -24.08
N ALA A 710 31.44 6.08 -25.29
CA ALA A 710 31.37 4.65 -25.57
C ALA A 710 32.70 4.05 -26.10
N ARG A 711 33.81 4.77 -25.99
CA ARG A 711 35.16 4.29 -26.32
C ARG A 711 36.04 4.19 -25.09
#